data_AF-A0A291LJ33-F1
#
_entry.id   AF-A0A291LJ33-F1
#
_cell.length_a   1.000
_cell.length_b   1.000
_cell.length_c   1.000
_cell.angle_alpha   90.00
_cell.angle_beta   90.00
_cell.angle_gamma   90.00
#
_symmetry.space_group_name_H-M   'P 1'
#
loop_
_entity.id
_entity.type
_entity.pdbx_description
1 polymer ?
#
loop_
_entity_poly.entity_id
_entity_poly.type
_entity_poly.pdbx_seq_one_letter_code
_entity_poly.pdbx_strand_id
1 'polypeptide(L)'
;SFPFSKGFLTKSNKGKFLTTFPYMMGNLNNSRFNTLSCSIQSNKLKFGRSINIRHYSTVRPLRCPKRSPELITEFVNKYGFECFSILVVRSNKHKLGESVNLSFSVNLPLNDPELINKFSELFGSGVLAKRKDYFSFTVKDLASICGKVIPFFSKNILQEEKQLKAFNLLKQAADLMSRKAHMTLEGLNEIKNIKLLMHNVTSSQETRLVLYGSNLSSTVGSPRYTYNERASVKIPNNKRSIFIGILLSDAGIQRVNKGGGARLQFKQKYGQFEYLYFVFFQLSHYCSRGPFVTKAILHKKVHYALSFTTRSLNCLTELYDIFYPNKKKIVPKNLYELLTWEGLVHWIYTKSNIKSTYLSDQRPNNVKGLYINVDGYTIQDIVLLMNVLIIRHRLSCSLHRLKQNKSHIYIKNKSMPLLLKGIRPYISWLPPKLSVHNYSIWRRVHNSSPSAMVPVVSYANADLDKLQIIQENKGKSGVYRWVNLVSGKSYVGSSVNLGVRLNRYYSYKNLTDLKQNMLINKALLKYGYSGFKLDILEYCTKDEAIVREQYYLDLLNPDSNILKKAGSTLGFRHSEETIANFKETRKNRVVSEETRAKISYNNLNRSEEYKEKNRARILKLNLAKGHPVEVINISTNEKTIFPTIRQAASELGVSHVSVGRVLKSQKLLKSIYKIKYLKDNE
;
A
#
# COMPACT_ATOMS: atom_id res chain seq x y z
N SER A 1 2.41 -12.40 22.22
CA SER A 1 2.75 -11.65 23.45
C SER A 1 4.26 -11.53 23.57
N PHE A 2 4.84 -10.34 23.37
CA PHE A 2 6.22 -10.06 23.77
C PHE A 2 6.18 -9.28 25.10
N PRO A 3 7.04 -9.59 26.08
CA PRO A 3 7.00 -8.95 27.39
C PRO A 3 7.66 -7.58 27.28
N PHE A 4 6.86 -6.53 27.06
CA PHE A 4 7.25 -5.18 27.47
C PHE A 4 6.75 -4.97 28.90
N SER A 5 7.40 -5.61 29.86
CA SER A 5 7.30 -5.21 31.26
C SER A 5 8.69 -5.16 31.86
N LYS A 6 9.02 -3.98 32.38
CA LYS A 6 10.25 -3.55 33.08
C LYS A 6 11.39 -3.06 32.17
N GLY A 7 11.59 -1.74 32.18
CA GLY A 7 12.93 -1.17 32.01
C GLY A 7 13.10 0.03 31.08
N PHE A 8 12.28 1.08 31.15
CA PHE A 8 12.69 2.41 30.68
C PHE A 8 12.14 3.51 31.60
N LEU A 9 12.76 3.67 32.76
CA LEU A 9 12.57 4.83 33.63
C LEU A 9 13.85 5.68 33.58
N THR A 10 13.79 6.84 32.92
CA THR A 10 14.75 7.94 33.09
C THR A 10 14.15 9.02 34.00
N LYS A 11 14.98 9.87 34.63
CA LYS A 11 14.56 10.96 35.53
C LYS A 11 13.44 11.86 34.98
N SER A 12 13.26 11.92 33.66
CA SER A 12 12.20 12.68 32.98
C SER A 12 10.80 12.05 33.01
N ASN A 13 10.66 10.78 33.43
CA ASN A 13 9.43 10.00 33.35
C ASN A 13 8.91 9.46 34.71
N LYS A 14 9.30 10.07 35.84
CA LYS A 14 8.61 9.79 37.11
C LYS A 14 7.13 10.18 36.99
N GLY A 15 6.23 9.20 37.08
CA GLY A 15 4.78 9.43 37.22
C GLY A 15 3.91 9.33 35.96
N LYS A 16 4.44 8.97 34.79
CA LYS A 16 3.61 8.79 33.57
C LYS A 16 3.46 7.31 33.21
N PHE A 17 2.28 6.74 33.46
CA PHE A 17 1.88 5.45 32.90
C PHE A 17 1.87 5.58 31.36
N LEU A 18 2.76 4.84 30.70
CA LEU A 18 2.61 4.54 29.27
C LEU A 18 1.46 3.55 29.15
N THR A 19 0.25 4.07 28.93
CA THR A 19 -0.86 3.24 28.49
C THR A 19 -0.50 2.64 27.13
N THR A 20 -0.60 1.32 27.07
CA THR A 20 -0.44 0.50 25.86
C THR A 20 -1.23 1.08 24.69
N PHE A 21 -0.59 1.12 23.53
CA PHE A 21 -1.17 1.53 22.25
C PHE A 21 -2.52 0.84 21.99
N PRO A 22 -3.57 1.56 21.60
CA PRO A 22 -4.74 0.96 20.97
C PRO A 22 -4.39 0.61 19.52
N TYR A 23 -4.56 -0.68 19.19
CA TYR A 23 -4.95 -1.19 17.86
C TYR A 23 -4.38 -0.46 16.63
N MET A 24 -3.16 -0.82 16.22
CA MET A 24 -2.92 -1.04 14.79
C MET A 24 -2.96 -2.54 14.56
N MET A 25 -4.12 -3.02 14.07
CA MET A 25 -4.27 -4.34 13.44
C MET A 25 -3.36 -4.38 12.20
N GLY A 26 -2.06 -4.57 12.41
CA GLY A 26 -1.28 -5.32 11.45
C GLY A 26 -1.78 -6.76 11.55
N ASN A 27 -2.33 -7.28 10.46
CA ASN A 27 -2.75 -8.67 10.29
C ASN A 27 -1.65 -9.62 10.77
N LEU A 28 -1.70 -9.96 12.05
CA LEU A 28 -1.00 -11.07 12.68
C LEU A 28 -2.09 -12.11 12.88
N ASN A 29 -2.11 -13.10 11.97
CA ASN A 29 -3.03 -14.24 11.92
C ASN A 29 -4.45 -13.93 11.39
N ASN A 30 -4.60 -13.93 10.07
CA ASN A 30 -5.93 -14.11 9.47
C ASN A 30 -6.15 -15.60 9.21
N SER A 31 -6.65 -16.30 10.22
CA SER A 31 -7.17 -17.68 10.09
C SER A 31 -8.36 -17.87 11.02
N ARG A 32 -9.45 -17.12 10.81
CA ARG A 32 -10.78 -17.50 11.31
C ARG A 32 -11.84 -17.07 10.29
N PHE A 33 -12.33 -18.05 9.55
CA PHE A 33 -13.63 -17.98 8.91
C PHE A 33 -14.73 -18.03 9.97
N ASN A 34 -15.81 -17.31 9.69
CA ASN A 34 -17.07 -17.28 10.42
C ASN A 34 -17.68 -18.68 10.57
N THR A 35 -18.09 -19.02 11.79
CA THR A 35 -19.31 -19.82 12.02
C THR A 35 -20.01 -19.32 13.29
N LEU A 36 -21.33 -19.29 13.18
CA LEU A 36 -22.32 -18.73 14.10
C LEU A 36 -22.42 -19.47 15.45
N SER A 37 -22.96 -18.72 16.43
CA SER A 37 -23.77 -19.12 17.59
C SER A 37 -23.23 -20.17 18.57
N CYS A 38 -23.04 -19.76 19.84
CA CYS A 38 -23.94 -20.18 20.92
C CYS A 38 -23.67 -19.33 22.18
N SER A 39 -24.74 -18.77 22.73
CA SER A 39 -24.80 -18.07 24.01
C SER A 39 -24.69 -19.06 25.17
N ILE A 40 -23.75 -18.86 26.09
CA ILE A 40 -23.84 -19.37 27.47
C ILE A 40 -23.36 -18.26 28.42
N GLN A 41 -24.28 -17.80 29.26
CA GLN A 41 -24.04 -16.94 30.40
C GLN A 41 -23.12 -17.64 31.41
N SER A 42 -22.17 -16.92 32.02
CA SER A 42 -21.88 -17.08 33.44
C SER A 42 -21.00 -15.96 33.99
N ASN A 43 -21.61 -15.22 34.91
CA ASN A 43 -21.13 -14.79 36.22
C ASN A 43 -19.74 -14.14 36.37
N LYS A 44 -19.81 -12.86 36.73
CA LYS A 44 -18.84 -12.08 37.50
C LYS A 44 -18.31 -12.89 38.68
N LEU A 45 -16.98 -13.00 38.80
CA LEU A 45 -16.30 -13.11 40.09
C LEU A 45 -15.02 -12.27 40.06
N LYS A 46 -14.96 -11.29 40.96
CA LYS A 46 -13.80 -10.46 41.27
C LYS A 46 -12.76 -11.35 41.95
N PHE A 47 -11.49 -11.29 41.53
CA PHE A 47 -10.39 -11.77 42.37
C PHE A 47 -9.38 -10.65 42.63
N GLY A 48 -9.25 -10.32 43.91
CA GLY A 48 -8.26 -9.41 44.46
C GLY A 48 -6.86 -10.00 44.42
N ARG A 49 -5.88 -9.10 44.53
CA ARG A 49 -4.46 -9.43 44.67
C ARG A 49 -4.22 -10.20 45.97
N SER A 50 -3.72 -11.42 45.87
CA SER A 50 -2.98 -12.06 46.95
C SER A 50 -1.55 -12.37 46.48
N ILE A 51 -0.61 -11.89 47.28
CA ILE A 51 0.81 -12.22 47.23
C ILE A 51 0.91 -13.66 47.69
N ASN A 52 1.25 -14.60 46.79
CA ASN A 52 1.58 -15.96 47.19
C ASN A 52 3.06 -16.25 47.01
N ILE A 53 3.67 -16.39 48.19
CA ILE A 53 4.97 -16.95 48.52
C ILE A 53 5.09 -18.33 47.86
N ARG A 54 6.26 -18.64 47.31
CA ARG A 54 6.56 -19.98 46.76
C ARG A 54 6.67 -20.97 47.92
N HIS A 55 5.70 -21.86 48.05
CA HIS A 55 5.90 -23.11 48.79
C HIS A 55 6.56 -24.13 47.86
N TYR A 56 7.74 -24.60 48.22
CA TYR A 56 8.25 -25.89 47.73
C TYR A 56 7.42 -26.97 48.44
N SER A 57 6.45 -27.55 47.75
CA SER A 57 5.81 -28.77 48.23
C SER A 57 6.71 -29.95 47.82
N THR A 58 7.43 -30.50 48.79
CA THR A 58 7.96 -31.86 48.74
C THR A 58 6.80 -32.84 48.83
N VAL A 59 6.05 -32.99 47.73
CA VAL A 59 5.16 -34.14 47.57
C VAL A 59 6.06 -35.33 47.26
N ARG A 60 6.30 -36.20 48.24
CA ARG A 60 6.76 -37.57 47.96
C ARG A 60 5.63 -38.28 47.20
N PRO A 61 5.84 -38.74 45.96
CA PRO A 61 4.84 -39.57 45.31
C PRO A 61 4.86 -40.95 45.97
N LEU A 62 3.69 -41.41 46.42
CA LEU A 62 3.42 -42.80 46.73
C LEU A 62 3.88 -43.67 45.54
N ARG A 63 4.83 -44.57 45.78
CA ARG A 63 5.30 -45.56 44.82
C ARG A 63 4.18 -46.58 44.58
N CYS A 64 3.44 -46.41 43.49
CA CYS A 64 2.96 -47.56 42.72
C CYS A 64 3.96 -47.79 41.57
N PRO A 65 4.46 -49.02 41.33
CA PRO A 65 5.29 -49.29 40.17
C PRO A 65 4.40 -49.19 38.92
N LYS A 66 4.33 -47.99 38.33
CA LYS A 66 3.67 -47.79 37.03
C LYS A 66 4.29 -48.75 36.01
N ARG A 67 3.46 -49.41 35.20
CA ARG A 67 3.93 -50.38 34.19
C ARG A 67 4.85 -49.65 33.19
N SER A 68 5.83 -50.36 32.61
CA SER A 68 6.82 -49.77 31.69
C SER A 68 6.24 -48.94 30.54
N PRO A 69 5.06 -49.26 29.94
CA PRO A 69 4.44 -48.44 28.89
C PRO A 69 3.88 -47.08 29.37
N GLU A 70 3.34 -47.03 30.59
CA GLU A 70 2.67 -45.84 31.14
C GLU A 70 3.71 -44.76 31.50
N LEU A 71 4.84 -45.17 32.07
CA LEU A 71 5.96 -44.29 32.38
C LEU A 71 6.54 -43.63 31.12
N ILE A 72 6.69 -44.39 30.04
CA ILE A 72 7.21 -43.88 28.77
C ILE A 72 6.23 -42.89 28.15
N THR A 73 4.93 -43.18 28.20
CA THR A 73 3.89 -42.29 27.68
C THR A 73 3.82 -40.99 28.48
N GLU A 74 3.88 -41.06 29.81
CA GLU A 74 3.93 -39.88 30.69
C GLU A 74 5.18 -39.03 30.42
N PHE A 75 6.33 -39.66 30.22
CA PHE A 75 7.56 -38.96 29.88
C PHE A 75 7.46 -38.23 28.53
N VAL A 76 6.94 -38.90 27.49
CA VAL A 76 6.76 -38.30 26.16
C VAL A 76 5.76 -37.13 26.21
N ASN A 77 4.65 -37.28 26.94
CA ASN A 77 3.69 -36.20 27.15
C ASN A 77 4.34 -34.97 27.81
N LYS A 78 5.23 -35.19 28.79
CA LYS A 78 5.83 -34.12 29.58
C LYS A 78 7.05 -33.46 28.92
N TYR A 79 7.86 -34.23 28.19
CA TYR A 79 9.19 -33.79 27.71
C TYR A 79 9.42 -34.02 26.20
N GLY A 80 8.58 -34.81 25.52
CA GLY A 80 8.68 -35.16 24.10
C GLY A 80 8.17 -34.08 23.15
N PHE A 81 8.56 -32.82 23.36
CA PHE A 81 8.20 -31.74 22.44
C PHE A 81 8.83 -32.01 21.07
N GLU A 82 8.01 -32.13 20.03
CA GLU A 82 8.43 -32.41 18.65
C GLU A 82 9.04 -33.82 18.42
N CYS A 83 8.50 -34.82 19.11
CA CYS A 83 8.98 -36.19 19.01
C CYS A 83 8.66 -36.91 17.68
N PHE A 84 7.67 -36.44 16.90
CA PHE A 84 7.32 -37.02 15.59
C PHE A 84 7.70 -36.07 14.47
N SER A 85 8.35 -36.58 13.41
CA SER A 85 8.86 -35.76 12.32
C SER A 85 8.83 -36.45 10.96
N ILE A 86 8.58 -35.66 9.91
CA ILE A 86 8.66 -36.06 8.51
C ILE A 86 9.76 -35.25 7.83
N LEU A 87 10.78 -35.94 7.34
CA LEU A 87 11.90 -35.36 6.61
C LEU A 87 11.77 -35.70 5.12
N VAL A 88 11.90 -34.69 4.26
CA VAL A 88 11.98 -34.88 2.80
C VAL A 88 13.31 -34.31 2.37
N VAL A 89 14.16 -35.12 1.75
CA VAL A 89 15.54 -34.80 1.40
C VAL A 89 15.74 -35.05 -0.09
N ARG A 90 16.57 -34.24 -0.75
CA ARG A 90 16.98 -34.50 -2.13
C ARG A 90 17.87 -35.74 -2.18
N SER A 91 17.60 -36.61 -3.15
CA SER A 91 18.36 -37.84 -3.33
C SER A 91 18.37 -38.23 -4.80
N ASN A 92 19.57 -38.35 -5.35
CA ASN A 92 19.78 -38.78 -6.74
C ASN A 92 19.50 -40.29 -6.92
N LYS A 93 19.27 -41.04 -5.83
CA LYS A 93 19.01 -42.48 -5.86
C LYS A 93 17.54 -42.82 -6.15
N HIS A 94 16.62 -41.88 -6.00
CA HIS A 94 15.19 -42.10 -6.23
C HIS A 94 14.73 -41.42 -7.52
N LYS A 95 13.81 -42.05 -8.26
CA LYS A 95 13.32 -41.58 -9.56
C LYS A 95 12.78 -40.14 -9.55
N LEU A 96 12.16 -39.72 -8.45
CA LEU A 96 11.59 -38.38 -8.27
C LEU A 96 12.59 -37.35 -7.72
N GLY A 97 13.86 -37.73 -7.51
CA GLY A 97 14.91 -36.85 -6.98
C GLY A 97 14.82 -36.54 -5.49
N GLU A 98 13.88 -37.16 -4.76
CA GLU A 98 13.61 -36.92 -3.34
C GLU A 98 13.35 -38.23 -2.58
N SER A 99 13.77 -38.28 -1.32
CA SER A 99 13.52 -39.35 -0.37
C SER A 99 12.72 -38.84 0.83
N VAL A 100 11.73 -39.62 1.27
CA VAL A 100 10.94 -39.34 2.48
C VAL A 100 11.42 -40.23 3.62
N ASN A 101 11.72 -39.64 4.77
CA ASN A 101 12.08 -40.36 5.99
C ASN A 101 11.16 -39.94 7.13
N LEU A 102 10.59 -40.92 7.82
CA LEU A 102 9.83 -40.72 9.06
C LEU A 102 10.75 -40.91 10.25
N SER A 103 10.56 -40.14 11.31
CA SER A 103 11.31 -40.33 12.55
C SER A 103 10.52 -40.05 13.81
N PHE A 104 10.73 -40.93 14.79
CA PHE A 104 10.37 -40.71 16.18
C PHE A 104 11.64 -40.49 16.99
N SER A 105 11.75 -39.36 17.69
CA SER A 105 12.95 -38.97 18.44
C SER A 105 12.57 -38.39 19.80
N VAL A 106 13.27 -38.82 20.85
CA VAL A 106 13.08 -38.31 22.21
C VAL A 106 14.43 -38.03 22.86
N ASN A 107 14.52 -36.91 23.57
CA ASN A 107 15.71 -36.53 24.34
C ASN A 107 15.53 -37.00 25.79
N LEU A 108 16.37 -37.94 26.21
CA LEU A 108 16.37 -38.59 27.52
C LEU A 108 17.46 -37.98 28.42
N PRO A 109 17.21 -37.75 29.71
CA PRO A 109 18.20 -37.19 30.62
C PRO A 109 19.38 -38.16 30.85
N LEU A 110 20.58 -37.62 31.09
CA LEU A 110 21.78 -38.43 31.38
C LEU A 110 21.70 -39.20 32.71
N ASN A 111 20.93 -38.69 33.67
CA ASN A 111 20.96 -39.14 35.07
C ASN A 111 19.94 -40.26 35.36
N ASP A 112 19.32 -40.85 34.33
CA ASP A 112 18.30 -41.88 34.49
C ASP A 112 18.56 -43.06 33.52
N PRO A 113 19.52 -43.95 33.85
CA PRO A 113 19.86 -45.10 33.01
C PRO A 113 18.72 -46.13 32.93
N GLU A 114 17.85 -46.19 33.94
CA GLU A 114 16.70 -47.10 33.98
C GLU A 114 15.66 -46.72 32.91
N LEU A 115 15.37 -45.43 32.77
CA LEU A 115 14.51 -44.92 31.70
C LEU A 115 15.08 -45.23 30.31
N ILE A 116 16.39 -45.05 30.13
CA ILE A 116 17.08 -45.30 28.85
C ILE A 116 16.93 -46.77 28.43
N ASN A 117 17.19 -47.71 29.35
CA ASN A 117 17.05 -49.14 29.07
C ASN A 117 15.60 -49.51 28.74
N LYS A 118 14.62 -48.94 29.46
CA LYS A 118 13.19 -49.17 29.20
C LYS A 118 12.76 -48.71 27.80
N PHE A 119 13.28 -47.60 27.28
CA PHE A 119 13.00 -47.19 25.90
C PHE A 119 13.56 -48.18 24.87
N SER A 120 14.78 -48.71 25.11
CA SER A 120 15.41 -49.70 24.25
C SER A 120 14.68 -51.05 24.28
N GLU A 121 14.28 -51.51 25.46
CA GLU A 121 13.52 -52.75 25.67
C GLU A 121 12.12 -52.67 25.04
N LEU A 122 11.39 -51.58 25.29
CA LEU A 122 10.00 -51.44 24.84
C LEU A 122 9.87 -51.44 23.32
N PHE A 123 10.71 -50.65 22.64
CA PHE A 123 10.63 -50.55 21.18
C PHE A 123 11.50 -51.59 20.48
N GLY A 124 12.50 -52.20 21.15
CA GLY A 124 13.41 -53.20 20.57
C GLY A 124 13.98 -52.79 19.20
N SER A 125 14.07 -51.49 18.96
CA SER A 125 14.44 -50.84 17.69
C SER A 125 14.67 -49.36 17.96
N GLY A 126 15.60 -48.74 17.24
CA GLY A 126 16.01 -47.36 17.47
C GLY A 126 17.49 -47.26 17.85
N VAL A 127 18.06 -46.09 17.57
CA VAL A 127 19.47 -45.79 17.85
C VAL A 127 19.52 -44.86 19.05
N LEU A 128 20.29 -45.26 20.06
CA LEU A 128 20.63 -44.41 21.20
C LEU A 128 21.96 -43.71 20.95
N ALA A 129 21.96 -42.38 20.89
CA ALA A 129 23.17 -41.58 20.70
C ALA A 129 23.41 -40.64 21.87
N LYS A 130 24.60 -40.75 22.50
CA LYS A 130 25.01 -39.84 23.57
C LYS A 130 25.30 -38.45 22.99
N ARG A 131 24.68 -37.41 23.56
CA ARG A 131 24.97 -35.99 23.30
C ARG A 131 25.57 -35.38 24.57
N LYS A 132 25.97 -34.10 24.49
CA LYS A 132 26.70 -33.41 25.57
C LYS A 132 25.95 -33.48 26.91
N ASP A 133 24.65 -33.21 26.89
CA ASP A 133 23.83 -33.06 28.11
C ASP A 133 22.63 -34.03 28.19
N TYR A 134 22.45 -34.93 27.21
CA TYR A 134 21.31 -35.86 27.11
C TYR A 134 21.61 -37.06 26.20
N PHE A 135 20.79 -38.11 26.26
CA PHE A 135 20.75 -39.19 25.26
C PHE A 135 19.62 -38.95 24.26
N SER A 136 19.90 -39.11 22.96
CA SER A 136 18.87 -39.06 21.93
C SER A 136 18.50 -40.47 21.52
N PHE A 137 17.26 -40.88 21.81
CA PHE A 137 16.69 -42.11 21.27
C PHE A 137 15.96 -41.79 19.99
N THR A 138 16.27 -42.48 18.89
CA THR A 138 15.67 -42.19 17.58
C THR A 138 15.36 -43.44 16.79
N VAL A 139 14.10 -43.58 16.34
CA VAL A 139 13.65 -44.62 15.42
C VAL A 139 13.40 -43.97 14.05
N LYS A 140 14.09 -44.43 13.00
CA LYS A 140 13.95 -43.92 11.62
C LYS A 140 13.45 -44.97 10.61
N ASP A 141 13.52 -46.22 11.00
CA ASP A 141 13.16 -47.34 10.15
C ASP A 141 11.64 -47.43 10.00
N LEU A 142 11.17 -47.54 8.75
CA LEU A 142 9.73 -47.54 8.46
C LEU A 142 9.02 -48.76 9.06
N ALA A 143 9.64 -49.94 9.00
CA ALA A 143 9.04 -51.16 9.55
C ALA A 143 8.86 -51.06 11.06
N SER A 144 9.85 -50.51 11.76
CA SER A 144 9.80 -50.27 13.21
C SER A 144 8.78 -49.18 13.59
N ILE A 145 8.65 -48.13 12.78
CA ILE A 145 7.65 -47.08 13.00
C ILE A 145 6.24 -47.64 12.83
N CYS A 146 5.98 -48.37 11.74
CA CYS A 146 4.67 -48.95 11.45
C CYS A 146 4.31 -50.10 12.40
N GLY A 147 5.25 -50.97 12.73
CA GLY A 147 5.01 -52.18 13.52
C GLY A 147 5.07 -51.98 15.03
N LYS A 148 5.74 -50.93 15.53
CA LYS A 148 5.96 -50.73 16.98
C LYS A 148 5.54 -49.35 17.47
N VAL A 149 6.05 -48.29 16.86
CA VAL A 149 5.80 -46.90 17.32
C VAL A 149 4.31 -46.52 17.16
N ILE A 150 3.73 -46.73 15.98
CA ILE A 150 2.32 -46.39 15.71
C ILE A 150 1.35 -47.21 16.58
N PRO A 151 1.49 -48.54 16.73
CA PRO A 151 0.65 -49.33 17.63
C PRO A 151 0.76 -48.91 19.09
N PHE A 152 1.97 -48.59 19.57
CA PHE A 152 2.18 -48.15 20.96
C PHE A 152 1.42 -46.88 21.30
N PHE A 153 1.54 -45.82 20.49
CA PHE A 153 0.86 -44.53 20.74
C PHE A 153 -0.61 -44.53 20.29
N SER A 154 -1.05 -45.54 19.52
CA SER A 154 -2.48 -45.76 19.27
C SER A 154 -3.18 -46.34 20.50
N LYS A 155 -2.47 -47.13 21.32
CA LYS A 155 -2.98 -47.71 22.58
C LYS A 155 -2.81 -46.76 23.76
N ASN A 156 -1.68 -46.04 23.82
CA ASN A 156 -1.36 -45.11 24.89
C ASN A 156 -1.54 -43.66 24.41
N ILE A 157 -2.66 -43.05 24.78
CA ILE A 157 -3.11 -41.76 24.25
C ILE A 157 -2.18 -40.61 24.70
N LEU A 158 -1.73 -39.82 23.73
CA LEU A 158 -0.99 -38.58 23.96
C LEU A 158 -1.96 -37.47 24.41
N GLN A 159 -1.62 -36.75 25.48
CA GLN A 159 -2.50 -35.72 26.07
C GLN A 159 -2.31 -34.34 25.45
N GLU A 160 -1.14 -34.06 24.88
CA GLU A 160 -0.81 -32.74 24.34
C GLU A 160 -1.29 -32.61 22.88
N GLU A 161 -2.01 -31.53 22.58
CA GLU A 161 -2.71 -31.33 21.30
C GLU A 161 -1.74 -31.29 20.10
N LYS A 162 -0.58 -30.63 20.23
CA LYS A 162 0.42 -30.54 19.15
C LYS A 162 1.07 -31.90 18.88
N GLN A 163 1.38 -32.68 19.90
CA GLN A 163 1.92 -34.04 19.81
C GLN A 163 0.90 -34.99 19.19
N LEU A 164 -0.36 -34.95 19.63
CA LEU A 164 -1.42 -35.78 19.07
C LEU A 164 -1.66 -35.47 17.59
N LYS A 165 -1.67 -34.19 17.22
CA LYS A 165 -1.76 -33.76 15.82
C LYS A 165 -0.56 -34.26 15.01
N ALA A 166 0.66 -34.13 15.53
CA ALA A 166 1.88 -34.60 14.87
C ALA A 166 1.88 -36.13 14.69
N PHE A 167 1.42 -36.88 15.69
CA PHE A 167 1.27 -38.32 15.63
C PHE A 167 0.27 -38.76 14.56
N ASN A 168 -0.92 -38.15 14.52
CA ASN A 168 -1.95 -38.46 13.53
C ASN A 168 -1.47 -38.19 12.10
N LEU A 169 -0.75 -37.09 11.88
CA LEU A 169 -0.16 -36.74 10.58
C LEU A 169 0.97 -37.70 10.20
N LEU A 170 1.83 -38.10 11.16
CA LEU A 170 2.85 -39.11 10.93
C LEU A 170 2.22 -40.46 10.54
N LYS A 171 1.13 -40.87 11.22
CA LYS A 171 0.38 -42.09 10.91
C LYS A 171 -0.17 -42.08 9.48
N GLN A 172 -0.73 -40.95 9.03
CA GLN A 172 -1.17 -40.78 7.64
C GLN A 172 -0.01 -40.91 6.64
N ALA A 173 1.13 -40.25 6.91
CA ALA A 173 2.29 -40.37 6.05
C ALA A 173 2.86 -41.80 6.02
N ALA A 174 2.87 -42.50 7.15
CA ALA A 174 3.31 -43.89 7.26
C ALA A 174 2.43 -44.85 6.46
N ASP A 175 1.12 -44.64 6.44
CA ASP A 175 0.18 -45.41 5.62
C ASP A 175 0.43 -45.20 4.12
N LEU A 176 0.59 -43.94 3.68
CA LEU A 176 0.98 -43.62 2.30
C LEU A 176 2.33 -44.26 1.91
N MET A 177 3.29 -44.27 2.83
CA MET A 177 4.58 -44.92 2.59
C MET A 177 4.48 -46.45 2.52
N SER A 178 3.65 -47.06 3.36
CA SER A 178 3.41 -48.51 3.39
C SER A 178 2.80 -49.01 2.08
N ARG A 179 1.92 -48.22 1.47
CA ARG A 179 1.31 -48.48 0.15
C ARG A 179 2.22 -48.12 -1.04
N LYS A 180 3.46 -47.70 -0.78
CA LYS A 180 4.42 -47.19 -1.79
C LYS A 180 3.93 -45.96 -2.59
N ALA A 181 2.90 -45.24 -2.11
CA ALA A 181 2.35 -44.06 -2.79
C ALA A 181 3.38 -42.92 -2.96
N HIS A 182 4.34 -42.83 -2.04
CA HIS A 182 5.48 -41.89 -2.10
C HIS A 182 6.39 -42.06 -3.34
N MET A 183 6.24 -43.14 -4.11
CA MET A 183 6.93 -43.34 -5.39
C MET A 183 6.26 -42.63 -6.57
N THR A 184 5.03 -42.13 -6.38
CA THR A 184 4.29 -41.33 -7.37
C THR A 184 4.42 -39.84 -7.04
N LEU A 185 4.32 -38.97 -8.05
CA LEU A 185 4.39 -37.52 -7.83
C LEU A 185 3.22 -37.02 -6.96
N GLU A 186 2.03 -37.57 -7.17
CA GLU A 186 0.82 -37.24 -6.39
C GLU A 186 0.99 -37.62 -4.92
N GLY A 187 1.32 -38.88 -4.63
CA GLY A 187 1.52 -39.33 -3.25
C GLY A 187 2.70 -38.65 -2.55
N LEU A 188 3.78 -38.29 -3.28
CA LEU A 188 4.88 -37.51 -2.72
C LEU A 188 4.43 -36.08 -2.36
N ASN A 189 3.59 -35.45 -3.19
CA ASN A 189 3.03 -34.13 -2.91
C ASN A 189 2.06 -34.15 -1.73
N GLU A 190 1.26 -35.21 -1.58
CA GLU A 190 0.42 -35.40 -0.40
C GLU A 190 1.25 -35.47 0.88
N ILE A 191 2.34 -36.24 0.89
CA ILE A 191 3.24 -36.32 2.05
C ILE A 191 3.89 -34.96 2.35
N LYS A 192 4.25 -34.18 1.33
CA LYS A 192 4.74 -32.80 1.52
C LYS A 192 3.68 -31.91 2.15
N ASN A 193 2.42 -32.03 1.75
CA ASN A 193 1.31 -31.29 2.36
C ASN A 193 1.10 -31.71 3.82
N ILE A 194 1.14 -33.01 4.13
CA ILE A 194 1.08 -33.52 5.51
C ILE A 194 2.21 -32.91 6.35
N LYS A 195 3.44 -32.86 5.82
CA LYS A 195 4.58 -32.20 6.49
C LYS A 195 4.32 -30.71 6.73
N LEU A 196 3.75 -29.99 5.76
CA LEU A 196 3.39 -28.57 5.92
C LEU A 196 2.33 -28.38 7.02
N LEU A 197 1.33 -29.26 7.06
CA LEU A 197 0.29 -29.26 8.09
C LEU A 197 0.85 -29.53 9.50
N MET A 198 1.88 -30.38 9.64
CA MET A 198 2.60 -30.58 10.91
C MET A 198 3.24 -29.27 11.43
N HIS A 199 3.62 -28.37 10.51
CA HIS A 199 4.17 -27.05 10.84
C HIS A 199 3.13 -25.92 10.84
N ASN A 200 1.83 -26.25 10.84
CA ASN A 200 0.71 -25.31 10.74
C ASN A 200 0.75 -24.40 9.49
N VAL A 201 1.33 -24.89 8.39
CA VAL A 201 1.32 -24.22 7.09
C VAL A 201 0.20 -24.81 6.25
N THR A 202 -0.84 -24.03 5.96
CA THR A 202 -1.94 -24.41 5.05
C THR A 202 -1.61 -23.95 3.64
N SER A 203 -1.49 -24.90 2.69
CA SER A 203 -1.44 -24.57 1.26
C SER A 203 -2.87 -24.43 0.74
N SER A 204 -3.31 -23.21 0.41
CA SER A 204 -4.58 -23.03 -0.31
C SER A 204 -4.42 -23.54 -1.74
N GLN A 205 -5.27 -24.47 -2.18
CA GLN A 205 -5.34 -24.94 -3.57
C GLN A 205 -5.87 -23.89 -4.56
N GLU A 206 -6.38 -22.76 -4.07
CA GLU A 206 -6.80 -21.67 -4.95
C GLU A 206 -5.59 -21.00 -5.59
N THR A 207 -5.32 -21.30 -6.86
CA THR A 207 -4.41 -20.53 -7.73
C THR A 207 -5.05 -19.19 -8.09
N ARG A 208 -5.30 -18.33 -7.10
CA ARG A 208 -5.60 -16.92 -7.39
C ARG A 208 -4.32 -16.26 -7.87
N LEU A 209 -4.36 -15.63 -9.03
CA LEU A 209 -3.32 -14.72 -9.48
C LEU A 209 -3.25 -13.54 -8.51
N VAL A 210 -2.32 -13.61 -7.56
CA VAL A 210 -2.06 -12.53 -6.61
C VAL A 210 -0.85 -11.75 -7.10
N LEU A 211 -1.02 -10.45 -7.31
CA LEU A 211 0.07 -9.52 -7.63
C LEU A 211 1.15 -9.65 -6.55
N TYR A 212 2.36 -10.07 -6.95
CA TYR A 212 3.49 -10.23 -6.04
C TYR A 212 3.71 -8.95 -5.25
N GLY A 213 3.68 -9.04 -3.92
CA GLY A 213 3.85 -7.89 -3.03
C GLY A 213 2.61 -7.41 -2.29
N SER A 214 1.41 -7.84 -2.69
CA SER A 214 0.15 -7.43 -2.04
C SER A 214 -0.12 -8.13 -0.70
N ASN A 215 0.53 -9.27 -0.46
CA ASN A 215 0.32 -10.14 0.71
C ASN A 215 1.61 -10.42 1.50
N LEU A 216 2.59 -9.51 1.46
CA LEU A 216 3.84 -9.69 2.20
C LEU A 216 3.63 -9.57 3.71
N SER A 217 3.62 -10.71 4.41
CA SER A 217 3.59 -10.78 5.87
C SER A 217 4.97 -10.64 6.49
N SER A 218 5.02 -10.32 7.79
CA SER A 218 6.28 -10.25 8.55
C SER A 218 6.95 -11.62 8.63
N THR A 219 8.27 -11.65 8.42
CA THR A 219 9.09 -12.89 8.46
C THR A 219 10.00 -12.94 9.69
N VAL A 220 9.66 -12.13 10.68
CA VAL A 220 10.38 -12.01 11.94
C VAL A 220 10.18 -13.30 12.73
N GLY A 221 11.28 -13.90 13.18
CA GLY A 221 11.25 -15.21 13.84
C GLY A 221 11.24 -16.39 12.88
N SER A 222 11.03 -16.19 11.57
CA SER A 222 11.12 -17.27 10.58
C SER A 222 12.55 -17.82 10.49
N PRO A 223 12.73 -19.11 10.17
CA PRO A 223 14.04 -19.74 10.02
C PRO A 223 14.90 -19.07 8.93
N ARG A 224 16.16 -19.47 8.85
CA ARG A 224 17.07 -18.97 7.82
C ARG A 224 16.60 -19.44 6.44
N TYR A 225 16.49 -18.51 5.50
CA TYR A 225 16.11 -18.83 4.13
C TYR A 225 17.21 -19.61 3.42
N THR A 226 16.79 -20.60 2.66
CA THR A 226 17.59 -21.35 1.69
C THR A 226 18.08 -20.43 0.57
N TYR A 227 18.97 -20.94 -0.29
CA TYR A 227 19.45 -20.18 -1.45
C TYR A 227 18.30 -19.82 -2.42
N ASN A 228 17.44 -20.79 -2.74
CA ASN A 228 16.31 -20.60 -3.67
C ASN A 228 15.27 -19.61 -3.12
N GLU A 229 14.95 -19.68 -1.83
CA GLU A 229 14.04 -18.72 -1.19
C GLU A 229 14.61 -17.30 -1.22
N ARG A 230 15.91 -17.12 -0.97
CA ARG A 230 16.54 -15.79 -1.06
C ARG A 230 16.54 -15.24 -2.49
N ALA A 231 16.63 -16.11 -3.49
CA ALA A 231 16.57 -15.74 -4.90
C ALA A 231 15.15 -15.37 -5.35
N SER A 232 14.12 -15.97 -4.75
CA SER A 232 12.71 -15.70 -5.07
C SER A 232 12.15 -14.44 -4.39
N VAL A 233 12.75 -13.97 -3.29
CA VAL A 233 12.36 -12.69 -2.68
C VAL A 233 12.76 -11.52 -3.56
N LYS A 234 11.77 -10.73 -3.99
CA LYS A 234 11.90 -9.50 -4.78
C LYS A 234 11.33 -8.31 -4.02
N ILE A 235 11.70 -7.10 -4.46
CA ILE A 235 11.11 -5.86 -3.94
C ILE A 235 9.99 -5.46 -4.90
N PRO A 236 8.72 -5.48 -4.48
CA PRO A 236 7.64 -5.03 -5.32
C PRO A 236 7.73 -3.52 -5.56
N ASN A 237 7.17 -3.06 -6.69
CA ASN A 237 7.26 -1.67 -7.12
C ASN A 237 6.71 -0.67 -6.08
N ASN A 238 5.62 -1.04 -5.38
CA ASN A 238 5.02 -0.21 -4.34
C ASN A 238 5.90 -0.04 -3.08
N LYS A 239 6.86 -0.95 -2.82
CA LYS A 239 7.79 -0.83 -1.68
C LYS A 239 9.15 -0.28 -2.08
N ARG A 240 9.47 -0.27 -3.39
CA ARG A 240 10.75 0.24 -3.90
C ARG A 240 10.98 1.70 -3.52
N SER A 241 9.95 2.54 -3.57
CA SER A 241 10.00 3.94 -3.14
C SER A 241 10.56 4.12 -1.72
N ILE A 242 10.11 3.28 -0.78
CA ILE A 242 10.52 3.33 0.63
C ILE A 242 12.03 3.09 0.73
N PHE A 243 12.53 2.05 0.07
CA PHE A 243 13.96 1.73 0.02
C PHE A 243 14.77 2.89 -0.55
N ILE A 244 14.38 3.44 -1.70
CA ILE A 244 15.08 4.57 -2.31
C ILE A 244 15.11 5.79 -1.37
N GLY A 245 13.98 6.12 -0.75
CA GLY A 245 13.88 7.27 0.14
C GLY A 245 14.73 7.15 1.41
N ILE A 246 14.74 5.98 2.05
CA ILE A 246 15.58 5.75 3.24
C ILE A 246 17.07 5.61 2.87
N LEU A 247 17.38 5.12 1.66
CA LEU A 247 18.75 5.06 1.14
C LEU A 247 19.28 6.44 0.79
N LEU A 248 18.47 7.37 0.30
CA LEU A 248 18.92 8.76 0.17
C LEU A 248 19.16 9.43 1.54
N SER A 249 18.71 8.82 2.64
CA SER A 249 18.90 9.33 3.99
C SER A 249 19.90 8.51 4.82
N ASP A 250 19.46 7.99 5.96
CA ASP A 250 20.28 7.38 7.01
C ASP A 250 20.40 5.86 6.87
N ALA A 251 19.70 5.23 5.92
CA ALA A 251 19.90 3.81 5.66
C ALA A 251 21.24 3.56 4.97
N GLY A 252 21.85 2.43 5.32
CA GLY A 252 23.03 1.91 4.64
C GLY A 252 22.82 0.48 4.19
N ILE A 253 23.43 0.11 3.07
CA ILE A 253 23.50 -1.29 2.63
C ILE A 253 24.94 -1.76 2.74
N GLN A 254 25.11 -2.97 3.26
CA GLN A 254 26.41 -3.59 3.45
C GLN A 254 26.40 -5.00 2.87
N ARG A 255 27.54 -5.42 2.31
CA ARG A 255 27.80 -6.81 1.95
C ARG A 255 28.71 -7.42 3.01
N VAL A 256 28.31 -8.56 3.55
CA VAL A 256 29.06 -9.22 4.64
C VAL A 256 30.31 -9.92 4.10
N ASN A 257 30.21 -10.61 2.95
CA ASN A 257 31.30 -11.35 2.32
C ASN A 257 31.42 -10.99 0.82
N LYS A 258 32.62 -11.12 0.22
CA LYS A 258 32.82 -11.08 -1.24
C LYS A 258 31.93 -12.17 -1.88
N GLY A 259 31.02 -11.79 -2.78
CA GLY A 259 30.04 -12.71 -3.40
C GLY A 259 28.75 -12.96 -2.59
N GLY A 260 28.67 -12.53 -1.32
CA GLY A 260 27.47 -12.65 -0.51
C GLY A 260 26.40 -11.61 -0.85
N GLY A 261 25.13 -11.93 -0.57
CA GLY A 261 24.00 -11.01 -0.72
C GLY A 261 24.06 -9.82 0.24
N ALA A 262 23.56 -8.69 -0.20
CA ALA A 262 23.58 -7.44 0.56
C ALA A 262 22.45 -7.39 1.62
N ARG A 263 22.71 -6.69 2.72
CA ARG A 263 21.75 -6.44 3.80
C ARG A 263 21.61 -4.94 4.04
N LEU A 264 20.39 -4.48 4.26
CA LEU A 264 20.10 -3.11 4.64
C LEU A 264 20.09 -2.97 6.16
N GLN A 265 20.69 -1.90 6.66
CA GLN A 265 20.57 -1.45 8.04
C GLN A 265 19.93 -0.06 8.04
N PHE A 266 18.90 0.10 8.87
CA PHE A 266 18.31 1.40 9.15
C PHE A 266 18.43 1.70 10.64
N LYS A 267 18.92 2.90 10.97
CA LYS A 267 19.19 3.33 12.34
C LYS A 267 18.68 4.76 12.54
N GLN A 268 18.00 5.00 13.65
CA GLN A 268 17.43 6.31 13.99
C GLN A 268 17.65 6.64 15.47
N LYS A 269 17.72 7.94 15.78
CA LYS A 269 17.83 8.46 17.15
C LYS A 269 16.49 8.38 17.89
N TYR A 270 16.52 8.50 19.23
CA TYR A 270 15.34 8.40 20.10
C TYR A 270 14.08 9.15 19.58
N GLY A 271 14.22 10.41 19.19
CA GLY A 271 13.10 11.23 18.69
C GLY A 271 12.50 10.77 17.34
N GLN A 272 13.05 9.75 16.69
CA GLN A 272 12.58 9.19 15.41
C GLN A 272 12.23 7.69 15.52
N PHE A 273 12.09 7.15 16.73
CA PHE A 273 11.76 5.73 16.93
C PHE A 273 10.41 5.34 16.32
N GLU A 274 9.38 6.19 16.43
CA GLU A 274 8.08 5.94 15.82
C GLU A 274 8.19 5.75 14.30
N TYR A 275 8.95 6.62 13.63
CA TYR A 275 9.20 6.50 12.20
C TYR A 275 10.01 5.25 11.85
N LEU A 276 10.98 4.87 12.67
CA LEU A 276 11.71 3.63 12.45
C LEU A 276 10.78 2.41 12.56
N TYR A 277 9.88 2.37 13.54
CA TYR A 277 8.87 1.31 13.63
C TYR A 277 7.92 1.30 12.44
N PHE A 278 7.47 2.46 11.98
CA PHE A 278 6.66 2.58 10.77
C PHE A 278 7.36 1.93 9.56
N VAL A 279 8.61 2.32 9.29
CA VAL A 279 9.42 1.74 8.20
C VAL A 279 9.65 0.25 8.43
N PHE A 280 9.93 -0.16 9.67
CA PHE A 280 10.13 -1.56 10.01
C PHE A 280 8.90 -2.42 9.68
N PHE A 281 7.69 -1.99 10.05
CA PHE A 281 6.49 -2.77 9.76
C PHE A 281 6.27 -2.91 8.25
N GLN A 282 6.53 -1.85 7.48
CA GLN A 282 6.47 -1.90 6.02
C GLN A 282 7.51 -2.84 5.39
N LEU A 283 8.67 -3.00 6.04
CA LEU A 283 9.79 -3.80 5.54
C LEU A 283 10.01 -5.10 6.32
N SER A 284 9.09 -5.47 7.22
CA SER A 284 9.25 -6.59 8.16
C SER A 284 9.35 -7.94 7.46
N HIS A 285 8.79 -8.06 6.26
CA HIS A 285 8.95 -9.20 5.35
C HIS A 285 10.41 -9.49 4.96
N TYR A 286 11.29 -8.49 5.03
CA TYR A 286 12.70 -8.65 4.70
C TYR A 286 13.56 -8.89 5.94
N CYS A 287 12.97 -8.93 7.14
CA CYS A 287 13.67 -8.95 8.41
C CYS A 287 13.56 -10.33 9.08
N SER A 288 14.65 -10.80 9.69
CA SER A 288 14.63 -12.02 10.52
C SER A 288 14.32 -11.74 11.99
N ARG A 289 14.55 -10.50 12.44
CA ARG A 289 14.40 -10.05 13.82
C ARG A 289 13.73 -8.68 13.85
N GLY A 290 13.12 -8.36 14.99
CA GLY A 290 12.56 -7.04 15.25
C GLY A 290 13.66 -5.97 15.45
N PRO A 291 13.27 -4.69 15.56
CA PRO A 291 14.19 -3.61 15.88
C PRO A 291 14.88 -3.83 17.23
N PHE A 292 16.14 -3.43 17.33
CA PHE A 292 16.99 -3.56 18.51
C PHE A 292 17.63 -2.23 18.89
N VAL A 293 17.82 -2.04 20.20
CA VAL A 293 18.42 -0.82 20.75
C VAL A 293 19.95 -0.90 20.65
N THR A 294 20.54 0.22 20.28
CA THR A 294 21.98 0.44 20.24
C THR A 294 22.33 1.64 21.13
N LYS A 295 23.47 1.56 21.81
CA LYS A 295 24.00 2.65 22.64
C LYS A 295 25.35 3.11 22.09
N ALA A 296 25.59 4.42 22.09
CA ALA A 296 26.88 5.01 21.78
C ALA A 296 27.25 5.99 22.89
N ILE A 297 28.52 6.02 23.28
CA ILE A 297 29.04 6.97 24.28
C ILE A 297 29.85 8.02 23.51
N LEU A 298 29.43 9.27 23.59
CA LEU A 298 30.10 10.39 22.94
C LEU A 298 30.28 11.50 23.99
N HIS A 299 31.50 12.00 24.18
CA HIS A 299 31.81 13.03 25.19
C HIS A 299 31.19 12.74 26.57
N LYS A 300 31.36 11.50 27.08
CA LYS A 300 30.79 11.01 28.36
C LYS A 300 29.25 11.02 28.44
N LYS A 301 28.52 11.30 27.35
CA LYS A 301 27.06 11.21 27.28
C LYS A 301 26.63 9.95 26.54
N VAL A 302 25.63 9.26 27.08
CA VAL A 302 25.05 8.06 26.46
C VAL A 302 23.95 8.48 25.48
N HIS A 303 24.10 8.06 24.23
CA HIS A 303 23.12 8.25 23.17
C HIS A 303 22.48 6.92 22.80
N TYR A 304 21.15 6.86 22.88
CA TYR A 304 20.37 5.71 22.45
C TYR A 304 19.87 5.88 21.02
N ALA A 305 19.96 4.79 20.25
CA ALA A 305 19.43 4.69 18.91
C ALA A 305 18.73 3.35 18.72
N LEU A 306 17.72 3.31 17.87
CA LEU A 306 17.02 2.08 17.49
C LEU A 306 17.47 1.71 16.08
N SER A 307 17.62 0.42 15.81
CA SER A 307 18.03 -0.07 14.51
C SER A 307 17.30 -1.36 14.15
N PHE A 308 17.08 -1.60 12.86
CA PHE A 308 16.75 -2.93 12.36
C PHE A 308 17.64 -3.26 11.16
N THR A 309 17.76 -4.55 10.88
CA THR A 309 18.51 -5.06 9.73
C THR A 309 17.68 -6.06 8.97
N THR A 310 17.75 -6.01 7.65
CA THR A 310 17.16 -7.03 6.79
C THR A 310 18.03 -8.29 6.76
N ARG A 311 17.48 -9.37 6.22
CA ARG A 311 18.23 -10.53 5.73
C ARG A 311 19.16 -10.10 4.59
N SER A 312 20.19 -10.90 4.34
CA SER A 312 21.02 -10.78 3.13
C SER A 312 20.24 -11.35 1.94
N LEU A 313 19.83 -10.49 1.00
CA LEU A 313 18.92 -10.83 -0.10
C LEU A 313 19.46 -10.36 -1.46
N ASN A 314 19.11 -11.08 -2.53
CA ASN A 314 19.56 -10.75 -3.88
C ASN A 314 18.96 -9.42 -4.36
N CYS A 315 17.67 -9.18 -4.09
CA CYS A 315 16.99 -7.92 -4.44
C CYS A 315 17.59 -6.68 -3.74
N LEU A 316 18.20 -6.84 -2.56
CA LEU A 316 18.95 -5.76 -1.89
C LEU A 316 20.36 -5.58 -2.45
N THR A 317 20.88 -6.61 -3.12
CA THR A 317 22.17 -6.55 -3.82
C THR A 317 22.03 -5.68 -5.06
N GLU A 318 20.93 -5.81 -5.80
CA GLU A 318 20.59 -4.89 -6.91
C GLU A 318 20.59 -3.42 -6.46
N LEU A 319 20.04 -3.11 -5.28
CA LEU A 319 20.10 -1.76 -4.70
C LEU A 319 21.51 -1.37 -4.24
N TYR A 320 22.28 -2.31 -3.69
CA TYR A 320 23.67 -2.07 -3.31
C TYR A 320 24.51 -1.65 -4.52
N ASP A 321 24.41 -2.37 -5.63
CA ASP A 321 25.23 -2.13 -6.81
C ASP A 321 24.94 -0.75 -7.42
N ILE A 322 23.68 -0.28 -7.31
CA ILE A 322 23.26 1.05 -7.75
C ILE A 322 23.80 2.17 -6.85
N PHE A 323 23.77 1.99 -5.52
CA PHE A 323 24.15 3.04 -4.55
C PHE A 323 25.61 2.98 -4.11
N TYR A 324 26.31 1.85 -4.31
CA TYR A 324 27.65 1.57 -3.79
C TYR A 324 28.59 0.94 -4.83
N PRO A 325 28.71 1.46 -6.07
CA PRO A 325 29.53 0.84 -7.13
C PRO A 325 31.00 0.64 -6.70
N ASN A 326 31.54 1.54 -5.85
CA ASN A 326 32.90 1.46 -5.31
C ASN A 326 32.91 1.29 -3.78
N LYS A 327 31.90 0.61 -3.22
CA LYS A 327 31.67 0.49 -1.74
C LYS A 327 31.46 1.82 -1.03
N LYS A 328 31.46 2.95 -1.75
CA LYS A 328 31.13 4.29 -1.28
C LYS A 328 29.71 4.62 -1.73
N LYS A 329 28.90 5.12 -0.80
CA LYS A 329 27.53 5.56 -1.08
C LYS A 329 27.57 6.78 -2.02
N ILE A 330 26.82 6.73 -3.11
CA ILE A 330 26.66 7.82 -4.08
C ILE A 330 25.18 8.07 -4.37
N VAL A 331 24.88 9.17 -5.08
CA VAL A 331 23.56 9.36 -5.68
C VAL A 331 23.54 8.67 -7.05
N PRO A 332 22.63 7.73 -7.31
CA PRO A 332 22.59 7.00 -8.57
C PRO A 332 22.30 7.91 -9.77
N LYS A 333 22.97 7.68 -10.91
CA LYS A 333 22.74 8.46 -12.15
C LYS A 333 21.28 8.37 -12.65
N ASN A 334 20.64 7.22 -12.47
CA ASN A 334 19.24 6.99 -12.83
C ASN A 334 18.26 7.42 -11.72
N LEU A 335 18.66 8.29 -10.78
CA LEU A 335 17.77 8.73 -9.70
C LEU A 335 16.48 9.37 -10.23
N TYR A 336 16.54 10.02 -11.39
CA TYR A 336 15.35 10.58 -12.04
C TYR A 336 14.23 9.55 -12.15
N GLU A 337 14.51 8.30 -12.51
CA GLU A 337 13.49 7.26 -12.63
C GLU A 337 13.04 6.73 -11.27
N LEU A 338 13.98 6.66 -10.32
CA LEU A 338 13.81 5.98 -9.03
C LEU A 338 13.08 6.83 -7.98
N LEU A 339 13.25 8.15 -7.97
CA LEU A 339 12.72 9.01 -6.91
C LEU A 339 11.24 9.36 -7.14
N THR A 340 10.33 8.63 -6.50
CA THR A 340 8.89 8.94 -6.50
C THR A 340 8.54 9.97 -5.42
N TRP A 341 7.31 10.50 -5.44
CA TRP A 341 6.81 11.36 -4.34
C TRP A 341 6.88 10.65 -2.98
N GLU A 342 6.58 9.35 -2.92
CA GLU A 342 6.71 8.52 -1.73
C GLU A 342 8.19 8.40 -1.28
N GLY A 343 9.12 8.16 -2.20
CA GLY A 343 10.55 8.12 -1.88
C GLY A 343 11.06 9.46 -1.37
N LEU A 344 10.63 10.56 -2.00
CA LEU A 344 10.94 11.92 -1.57
C LEU A 344 10.42 12.19 -0.15
N VAL A 345 9.23 11.68 0.20
CA VAL A 345 8.68 11.78 1.54
C VAL A 345 9.55 11.11 2.59
N HIS A 346 9.99 9.87 2.36
CA HIS A 346 10.87 9.16 3.27
C HIS A 346 12.24 9.85 3.43
N TRP A 347 12.76 10.43 2.34
CA TRP A 347 13.99 11.21 2.36
C TRP A 347 13.84 12.51 3.16
N ILE A 348 12.81 13.31 2.88
CA ILE A 348 12.50 14.54 3.61
C ILE A 348 12.23 14.23 5.09
N TYR A 349 11.44 13.21 5.40
CA TYR A 349 11.06 12.90 6.77
C TYR A 349 12.27 12.55 7.65
N THR A 350 13.34 12.00 7.09
CA THR A 350 14.56 11.69 7.85
C THR A 350 15.53 12.87 7.92
N LYS A 351 15.75 13.57 6.80
CA LYS A 351 16.82 14.58 6.65
C LYS A 351 16.40 16.03 6.80
N SER A 352 15.11 16.33 6.93
CA SER A 352 14.63 17.72 7.09
C SER A 352 14.32 18.10 8.54
N ASN A 353 14.38 19.40 8.83
CA ASN A 353 13.90 19.99 10.08
C ASN A 353 12.41 20.39 10.01
N ILE A 354 11.54 19.56 9.40
CA ILE A 354 10.09 19.80 9.45
C ILE A 354 9.64 19.80 10.91
N LYS A 355 9.24 20.98 11.41
CA LYS A 355 8.48 21.13 12.64
C LYS A 355 7.01 20.87 12.31
N SER A 356 6.28 20.24 13.23
CA SER A 356 4.84 19.94 13.14
C SER A 356 3.97 21.15 12.74
N THR A 357 4.46 22.38 12.96
CA THR A 357 3.77 23.64 12.64
C THR A 357 3.52 23.86 11.15
N TYR A 358 4.28 23.22 10.25
CA TYR A 358 4.04 23.34 8.79
C TYR A 358 2.81 22.57 8.30
N LEU A 359 2.28 21.66 9.10
CA LEU A 359 1.15 20.79 8.72
C LEU A 359 -0.19 21.27 9.32
N SER A 360 -0.16 22.27 10.22
CA SER A 360 -1.34 22.78 10.94
C SER A 360 -1.79 24.17 10.52
N ASP A 361 -0.91 25.02 9.96
CA ASP A 361 -1.30 26.38 9.57
C ASP A 361 -2.01 26.39 8.22
N GLN A 362 -3.34 26.53 8.27
CA GLN A 362 -4.22 26.78 7.11
C GLN A 362 -4.07 28.20 6.53
N ARG A 363 -2.91 28.85 6.69
CA ARG A 363 -2.65 30.18 6.13
C ARG A 363 -1.69 30.07 4.94
N PRO A 364 -2.19 30.12 3.69
CA PRO A 364 -1.37 29.90 2.48
C PRO A 364 -0.28 30.96 2.26
N ASN A 365 -0.32 32.11 2.94
CA ASN A 365 0.55 33.26 2.64
C ASN A 365 1.85 33.33 3.46
N ASN A 366 2.18 32.35 4.32
CA ASN A 366 3.37 32.44 5.17
C ASN A 366 4.16 31.11 5.36
N VAL A 367 4.14 30.22 4.37
CA VAL A 367 4.82 28.92 4.46
C VAL A 367 6.34 29.11 4.28
N LYS A 368 7.14 29.06 5.34
CA LYS A 368 8.60 29.10 5.19
C LYS A 368 9.11 27.91 4.33
N GLY A 369 10.14 28.16 3.52
CA GLY A 369 10.77 27.11 2.70
C GLY A 369 11.43 26.00 3.53
N LEU A 370 11.76 24.88 2.88
CA LEU A 370 12.18 23.64 3.53
C LEU A 370 13.68 23.39 3.33
N TYR A 371 14.40 23.11 4.43
CA TYR A 371 15.80 22.69 4.39
C TYR A 371 15.91 21.16 4.50
N ILE A 372 16.64 20.55 3.56
CA ILE A 372 17.03 19.14 3.57
C ILE A 372 18.54 19.07 3.78
N ASN A 373 18.97 18.40 4.86
CA ASN A 373 20.37 18.17 5.12
C ASN A 373 20.93 17.10 4.16
N VAL A 374 22.01 17.43 3.46
CA VAL A 374 22.70 16.56 2.50
C VAL A 374 24.17 16.36 2.87
N ASP A 375 24.47 16.47 4.16
CA ASP A 375 25.81 16.20 4.69
C ASP A 375 26.18 14.75 4.41
N GLY A 376 27.32 14.54 3.74
CA GLY A 376 27.84 13.23 3.33
C GLY A 376 27.75 12.93 1.83
N TYR A 377 27.13 13.81 1.03
CA TYR A 377 27.14 13.74 -0.43
C TYR A 377 28.18 14.67 -1.05
N THR A 378 28.70 14.30 -2.22
CA THR A 378 29.60 15.17 -2.99
C THR A 378 28.84 16.33 -3.63
N ILE A 379 29.55 17.37 -4.08
CA ILE A 379 28.89 18.50 -4.79
C ILE A 379 28.19 17.98 -6.06
N GLN A 380 28.80 17.05 -6.79
CA GLN A 380 28.22 16.43 -7.97
C GLN A 380 26.91 15.69 -7.64
N ASP A 381 26.90 14.91 -6.56
CA ASP A 381 25.69 14.24 -6.05
C ASP A 381 24.59 15.24 -5.67
N ILE A 382 24.97 16.34 -5.00
CA ILE A 382 24.02 17.39 -4.58
C ILE A 382 23.40 18.08 -5.79
N VAL A 383 24.20 18.40 -6.82
CA VAL A 383 23.71 18.98 -8.09
C VAL A 383 22.74 18.01 -8.77
N LEU A 384 23.07 16.71 -8.82
CA LEU A 384 22.17 15.70 -9.37
C LEU A 384 20.85 15.62 -8.59
N LEU A 385 20.88 15.62 -7.26
CA LEU A 385 19.69 15.66 -6.42
C LEU A 385 18.82 16.89 -6.70
N MET A 386 19.44 18.07 -6.79
CA MET A 386 18.74 19.31 -7.11
C MET A 386 18.10 19.26 -8.49
N ASN A 387 18.81 18.77 -9.51
CA ASN A 387 18.28 18.62 -10.86
C ASN A 387 17.06 17.69 -10.89
N VAL A 388 17.10 16.57 -10.16
CA VAL A 388 15.94 15.67 -10.06
C VAL A 388 14.76 16.36 -9.38
N LEU A 389 14.98 17.11 -8.28
CA LEU A 389 13.91 17.87 -7.62
C LEU A 389 13.28 18.92 -8.55
N ILE A 390 14.11 19.63 -9.33
CA ILE A 390 13.67 20.67 -10.26
C ILE A 390 12.91 20.06 -11.45
N ILE A 391 13.46 19.05 -12.11
CA ILE A 391 12.91 18.54 -13.38
C ILE A 391 11.74 17.60 -13.11
N ARG A 392 11.88 16.63 -12.19
CA ARG A 392 10.85 15.61 -11.94
C ARG A 392 9.72 16.11 -11.07
N HIS A 393 10.07 16.79 -9.98
CA HIS A 393 9.09 17.22 -8.97
C HIS A 393 8.67 18.68 -9.15
N ARG A 394 9.28 19.42 -10.09
CA ARG A 394 9.02 20.84 -10.36
C ARG A 394 9.21 21.72 -9.11
N LEU A 395 10.15 21.32 -8.26
CA LEU A 395 10.48 22.03 -7.02
C LEU A 395 11.67 22.94 -7.26
N SER A 396 11.47 24.24 -7.06
CA SER A 396 12.56 25.21 -7.11
C SER A 396 13.37 25.11 -5.83
N CYS A 397 14.66 24.82 -5.96
CA CYS A 397 15.58 24.70 -4.84
C CYS A 397 16.92 25.40 -5.09
N SER A 398 17.63 25.72 -4.03
CA SER A 398 18.98 26.30 -4.03
C SER A 398 19.89 25.57 -3.04
N LEU A 399 21.20 25.58 -3.29
CA LEU A 399 22.19 25.03 -2.37
C LEU A 399 22.61 26.12 -1.38
N HIS A 400 22.42 25.87 -0.08
CA HIS A 400 22.85 26.76 0.98
C HIS A 400 23.99 26.09 1.75
N ARG A 401 25.16 26.74 1.80
CA ARG A 401 26.33 26.27 2.58
C ARG A 401 26.37 26.99 3.93
N LEU A 402 26.56 26.23 5.00
CA LEU A 402 26.78 26.75 6.35
C LEU A 402 28.27 26.69 6.72
N LYS A 403 28.64 27.41 7.80
CA LYS A 403 29.96 27.29 8.42
C LYS A 403 30.21 25.81 8.82
N GLN A 404 31.46 25.34 8.70
CA GLN A 404 31.90 23.95 8.97
C GLN A 404 31.51 22.87 7.93
N ASN A 405 31.54 23.17 6.63
CA ASN A 405 31.33 22.19 5.54
C ASN A 405 29.94 21.51 5.50
N LYS A 406 28.94 22.06 6.19
CA LYS A 406 27.56 21.54 6.17
C LYS A 406 26.77 22.15 5.02
N SER A 407 26.07 21.31 4.27
CA SER A 407 25.33 21.72 3.06
C SER A 407 23.86 21.34 3.15
N HIS A 408 23.00 22.25 2.72
CA HIS A 408 21.55 22.06 2.72
C HIS A 408 20.97 22.37 1.35
N ILE A 409 20.07 21.52 0.89
CA ILE A 409 19.17 21.87 -0.20
C ILE A 409 18.00 22.65 0.40
N TYR A 410 17.82 23.89 -0.02
CA TYR A 410 16.69 24.73 0.35
C TYR A 410 15.63 24.69 -0.74
N ILE A 411 14.47 24.13 -0.44
CA ILE A 411 13.28 24.20 -1.30
C ILE A 411 12.57 25.52 -1.01
N LYS A 412 12.41 26.34 -2.04
CA LYS A 412 11.86 27.69 -1.93
C LYS A 412 10.40 27.66 -1.50
N ASN A 413 9.96 28.68 -0.75
CA ASN A 413 8.56 28.85 -0.31
C ASN A 413 7.56 28.65 -1.45
N LYS A 414 7.79 29.25 -2.62
CA LYS A 414 6.92 29.12 -3.80
C LYS A 414 6.64 27.68 -4.25
N SER A 415 7.52 26.73 -3.92
CA SER A 415 7.38 25.31 -4.25
C SER A 415 6.76 24.48 -3.13
N MET A 416 6.55 25.04 -1.95
CA MET A 416 5.95 24.35 -0.81
C MET A 416 4.51 23.90 -1.07
N PRO A 417 3.60 24.69 -1.68
CA PRO A 417 2.26 24.21 -1.99
C PRO A 417 2.26 22.99 -2.92
N LEU A 418 3.13 22.99 -3.93
CA LEU A 418 3.29 21.87 -4.85
C LEU A 418 3.87 20.64 -4.15
N LEU A 419 4.92 20.83 -3.35
CA LEU A 419 5.52 19.78 -2.54
C LEU A 419 4.46 19.15 -1.63
N LEU A 420 3.73 19.96 -0.85
CA LEU A 420 2.68 19.51 0.05
C LEU A 420 1.58 18.74 -0.71
N LYS A 421 1.13 19.24 -1.86
CA LYS A 421 0.16 18.54 -2.71
C LYS A 421 0.67 17.17 -3.16
N GLY A 422 1.93 17.07 -3.58
CA GLY A 422 2.54 15.82 -4.05
C GLY A 422 2.75 14.80 -2.93
N ILE A 423 3.05 15.25 -1.72
CA ILE A 423 3.37 14.37 -0.59
C ILE A 423 2.18 14.03 0.31
N ARG A 424 1.10 14.82 0.26
CA ARG A 424 -0.11 14.65 1.08
C ARG A 424 -0.64 13.20 1.12
N PRO A 425 -0.70 12.43 0.01
CA PRO A 425 -1.18 11.05 0.03
C PRO A 425 -0.33 10.10 0.90
N TYR A 426 0.94 10.44 1.13
CA TYR A 426 1.91 9.60 1.84
C TYR A 426 2.17 10.08 3.27
N ILE A 427 1.95 11.37 3.55
CA ILE A 427 2.13 11.95 4.89
C ILE A 427 1.12 11.41 5.89
N SER A 428 -0.13 11.18 5.49
CA SER A 428 -1.19 10.70 6.39
C SER A 428 -0.84 9.38 7.09
N TRP A 429 0.04 8.59 6.48
CA TRP A 429 0.48 7.29 7.00
C TRP A 429 1.70 7.41 7.91
N LEU A 430 2.40 8.55 7.88
CA LEU A 430 3.62 8.75 8.66
C LEU A 430 3.32 9.22 10.09
N PRO A 431 4.08 8.73 11.09
CA PRO A 431 3.97 9.25 12.43
C PRO A 431 4.37 10.74 12.46
N PRO A 432 3.85 11.56 13.38
CA PRO A 432 4.30 12.94 13.54
C PRO A 432 5.76 13.00 14.05
N LYS A 433 6.53 14.01 13.62
CA LYS A 433 7.81 14.33 14.27
C LYS A 433 7.54 15.01 15.60
N LEU A 434 7.52 14.24 16.68
CA LEU A 434 7.10 14.75 17.99
C LEU A 434 8.21 15.48 18.75
N SER A 435 7.89 16.72 19.16
CA SER A 435 8.15 17.16 20.53
C SER A 435 6.92 16.81 21.36
N VAL A 436 7.10 16.50 22.65
CA VAL A 436 6.07 15.96 23.56
C VAL A 436 4.77 16.80 23.59
N HIS A 437 4.87 18.10 23.33
CA HIS A 437 3.74 19.04 23.33
C HIS A 437 2.84 18.92 22.08
N ASN A 438 3.41 18.51 20.93
CA ASN A 438 2.64 18.34 19.69
C ASN A 438 1.89 17.00 19.63
N TYR A 439 2.27 16.03 20.48
CA TYR A 439 1.64 14.72 20.51
C TYR A 439 0.22 14.76 21.04
N SER A 440 -0.07 15.62 22.03
CA SER A 440 -1.41 15.77 22.60
C SER A 440 -2.38 16.44 21.63
N ILE A 441 -1.89 17.37 20.80
CA ILE A 441 -2.66 18.04 19.73
C ILE A 441 -2.86 17.07 18.56
N TRP A 442 -1.80 16.40 18.10
CA TRP A 442 -1.90 15.39 17.05
C TRP A 442 -2.83 14.25 17.45
N ARG A 443 -2.72 13.74 18.69
CA ARG A 443 -3.63 12.72 19.25
C ARG A 443 -5.06 13.24 19.34
N ARG A 444 -5.31 14.53 19.63
CA ARG A 444 -6.66 15.12 19.56
C ARG A 444 -7.22 15.17 18.13
N VAL A 445 -6.37 15.46 17.14
CA VAL A 445 -6.74 15.55 15.71
C VAL A 445 -6.81 14.18 15.01
N HIS A 446 -6.13 13.15 15.55
CA HIS A 446 -6.05 11.81 14.96
C HIS A 446 -6.73 10.71 15.80
N ASN A 447 -7.15 10.98 17.05
CA ASN A 447 -8.14 10.16 17.77
C ASN A 447 -9.58 10.50 17.36
N SER A 448 -9.80 11.59 16.62
CA SER A 448 -10.73 11.47 15.50
C SER A 448 -10.05 10.53 14.51
N SER A 449 -10.32 9.23 14.64
CA SER A 449 -10.15 8.27 13.55
C SER A 449 -10.48 8.97 12.23
N PRO A 450 -9.86 8.67 11.07
CA PRO A 450 -10.60 8.85 9.84
C PRO A 450 -11.85 8.03 10.07
N SER A 451 -12.96 8.70 10.42
CA SER A 451 -14.22 8.03 10.69
C SER A 451 -14.39 7.16 9.46
N ALA A 452 -14.36 5.84 9.64
CA ALA A 452 -14.63 4.92 8.55
C ALA A 452 -15.94 5.44 7.99
N MET A 453 -15.90 6.09 6.82
CA MET A 453 -16.90 7.11 6.49
C MET A 453 -18.27 6.50 6.69
N VAL A 454 -18.91 6.90 7.79
CA VAL A 454 -20.17 6.30 8.20
C VAL A 454 -21.18 7.06 7.36
N PRO A 455 -21.82 6.40 6.39
CA PRO A 455 -22.90 7.05 5.67
C PRO A 455 -23.96 7.47 6.71
N VAL A 456 -24.56 8.63 6.51
CA VAL A 456 -25.63 9.13 7.39
C VAL A 456 -26.75 8.10 7.50
N VAL A 457 -27.06 7.44 6.37
CA VAL A 457 -27.98 6.31 6.31
C VAL A 457 -27.43 5.26 5.35
N SER A 458 -27.56 3.98 5.67
CA SER A 458 -27.14 2.87 4.82
C SER A 458 -28.29 1.88 4.66
N TYR A 459 -28.70 1.65 3.42
CA TYR A 459 -29.70 0.66 3.05
C TYR A 459 -28.95 -0.57 2.50
N ALA A 460 -28.99 -1.66 3.26
CA ALA A 460 -28.17 -2.83 3.00
C ALA A 460 -28.62 -3.59 1.75
N ASN A 461 -29.93 -3.55 1.44
CA ASN A 461 -30.50 -4.20 0.28
C ASN A 461 -31.46 -3.25 -0.43
N ALA A 462 -31.02 -2.70 -1.56
CA ALA A 462 -31.78 -1.71 -2.29
C ALA A 462 -33.12 -2.24 -2.87
N ASP A 463 -33.33 -3.55 -2.94
CA ASP A 463 -34.60 -4.12 -3.39
C ASP A 463 -35.64 -4.10 -2.26
N LEU A 464 -35.29 -4.69 -1.11
CA LEU A 464 -36.17 -4.77 0.06
C LEU A 464 -36.44 -3.40 0.68
N ASP A 465 -35.42 -2.55 0.71
CA ASP A 465 -35.47 -1.24 1.38
C ASP A 465 -36.12 -0.15 0.50
N LYS A 466 -36.61 -0.48 -0.71
CA LYS A 466 -37.07 0.50 -1.71
C LYS A 466 -38.08 1.52 -1.16
N LEU A 467 -39.13 1.06 -0.48
CA LEU A 467 -40.18 1.94 0.05
C LEU A 467 -39.61 2.88 1.12
N GLN A 468 -38.78 2.34 2.01
CA GLN A 468 -38.11 3.09 3.06
C GLN A 468 -37.15 4.14 2.49
N ILE A 469 -36.33 3.76 1.51
CA ILE A 469 -35.41 4.66 0.79
C ILE A 469 -36.16 5.88 0.25
N ILE A 470 -37.29 5.67 -0.43
CA ILE A 470 -38.03 6.76 -1.07
C ILE A 470 -38.70 7.65 -0.02
N GLN A 471 -39.31 7.06 1.00
CA GLN A 471 -40.04 7.79 2.03
C GLN A 471 -39.11 8.64 2.90
N GLU A 472 -38.01 8.07 3.39
CA GLU A 472 -37.06 8.75 4.29
C GLU A 472 -36.29 9.88 3.60
N ASN A 473 -36.13 9.81 2.27
CA ASN A 473 -35.38 10.80 1.49
C ASN A 473 -36.27 11.80 0.73
N LYS A 474 -37.59 11.77 0.92
CA LYS A 474 -38.53 12.67 0.26
C LYS A 474 -38.27 14.13 0.67
N GLY A 475 -38.01 15.00 -0.30
CA GLY A 475 -37.79 16.43 -0.07
C GLY A 475 -36.42 16.81 0.51
N LYS A 476 -35.53 15.84 0.73
CA LYS A 476 -34.17 16.10 1.24
C LYS A 476 -33.17 16.26 0.09
N SER A 477 -32.22 17.17 0.23
CA SER A 477 -31.07 17.33 -0.66
C SER A 477 -29.83 16.67 -0.07
N GLY A 478 -28.96 16.12 -0.92
CA GLY A 478 -27.75 15.45 -0.44
C GLY A 478 -26.98 14.70 -1.50
N VAL A 479 -25.94 14.00 -1.04
CA VAL A 479 -25.05 13.15 -1.83
C VAL A 479 -25.25 11.69 -1.41
N TYR A 480 -25.38 10.81 -2.39
CA TYR A 480 -25.60 9.38 -2.21
C TYR A 480 -24.57 8.56 -2.98
N ARG A 481 -24.43 7.29 -2.59
CA ARG A 481 -23.54 6.31 -3.21
C ARG A 481 -24.24 4.97 -3.39
N TRP A 482 -24.26 4.48 -4.61
CA TRP A 482 -24.58 3.10 -4.92
C TRP A 482 -23.33 2.24 -4.84
N VAL A 483 -23.41 1.07 -4.20
CA VAL A 483 -22.31 0.10 -4.10
C VAL A 483 -22.82 -1.24 -4.60
N ASN A 484 -22.18 -1.77 -5.64
CA ASN A 484 -22.45 -3.11 -6.13
C ASN A 484 -21.73 -4.12 -5.22
N LEU A 485 -22.50 -4.97 -4.53
CA LEU A 485 -21.98 -5.92 -3.55
C LEU A 485 -21.18 -7.06 -4.19
N VAL A 486 -21.43 -7.36 -5.46
CA VAL A 486 -20.74 -8.44 -6.20
C VAL A 486 -19.38 -7.99 -6.71
N SER A 487 -19.31 -6.81 -7.34
CA SER A 487 -18.10 -6.29 -7.98
C SER A 487 -17.30 -5.31 -7.11
N GLY A 488 -17.88 -4.82 -6.01
CA GLY A 488 -17.30 -3.79 -5.15
C GLY A 488 -17.29 -2.38 -5.76
N LYS A 489 -17.72 -2.21 -7.01
CA LYS A 489 -17.73 -0.91 -7.70
C LYS A 489 -18.78 0.00 -7.10
N SER A 490 -18.48 1.30 -7.09
CA SER A 490 -19.40 2.32 -6.59
C SER A 490 -19.71 3.41 -7.61
N TYR A 491 -20.84 4.09 -7.41
CA TYR A 491 -21.29 5.28 -8.12
C TYR A 491 -21.70 6.33 -7.10
N VAL A 492 -21.28 7.58 -7.27
CA VAL A 492 -21.64 8.72 -6.41
C VAL A 492 -22.47 9.71 -7.23
N GLY A 493 -23.52 10.26 -6.63
CA GLY A 493 -24.28 11.36 -7.23
C GLY A 493 -24.92 12.25 -6.18
N SER A 494 -25.36 13.43 -6.59
CA SER A 494 -26.13 14.34 -5.74
C SER A 494 -27.54 14.57 -6.28
N SER A 495 -28.41 15.13 -5.43
CA SER A 495 -29.71 15.65 -5.85
C SER A 495 -30.22 16.72 -4.89
N VAL A 496 -30.94 17.70 -5.45
CA VAL A 496 -31.75 18.66 -4.69
C VAL A 496 -32.98 17.99 -4.05
N ASN A 497 -33.45 16.89 -4.63
CA ASN A 497 -34.50 16.05 -4.06
C ASN A 497 -34.11 14.57 -4.24
N LEU A 498 -33.58 13.98 -3.18
CA LEU A 498 -33.08 12.62 -3.14
C LEU A 498 -34.21 11.62 -3.41
N GLY A 499 -35.37 11.74 -2.76
CA GLY A 499 -36.50 10.83 -2.98
C GLY A 499 -36.91 10.74 -4.45
N VAL A 500 -37.04 11.89 -5.14
CA VAL A 500 -37.35 11.91 -6.58
C VAL A 500 -36.22 11.30 -7.41
N ARG A 501 -34.96 11.64 -7.12
CA ARG A 501 -33.80 11.11 -7.86
C ARG A 501 -33.65 9.59 -7.67
N LEU A 502 -33.79 9.10 -6.45
CA LEU A 502 -33.66 7.70 -6.10
C LEU A 502 -34.80 6.88 -6.69
N ASN A 503 -36.04 7.38 -6.66
CA ASN A 503 -37.18 6.72 -7.29
C ASN A 503 -37.00 6.55 -8.81
N ARG A 504 -36.25 7.44 -9.49
CA ARG A 504 -35.96 7.28 -10.92
C ARG A 504 -35.15 6.02 -11.21
N TYR A 505 -34.26 5.58 -10.31
CA TYR A 505 -33.50 4.34 -10.51
C TYR A 505 -34.37 3.08 -10.44
N TYR A 506 -35.55 3.14 -9.83
CA TYR A 506 -36.49 2.02 -9.77
C TYR A 506 -37.52 2.00 -10.90
N SER A 507 -37.50 3.02 -11.78
CA SER A 507 -38.41 3.11 -12.91
C SER A 507 -37.77 2.52 -14.15
N TYR A 508 -38.36 1.44 -14.67
CA TYR A 508 -37.88 0.74 -15.87
C TYR A 508 -37.71 1.69 -17.07
N LYS A 509 -38.65 2.61 -17.27
CA LYS A 509 -38.62 3.63 -18.33
C LYS A 509 -37.38 4.53 -18.24
N ASN A 510 -36.95 4.89 -17.04
CA ASN A 510 -35.78 5.75 -16.83
C ASN A 510 -34.46 4.98 -16.92
N LEU A 511 -34.45 3.69 -16.55
CA LEU A 511 -33.27 2.84 -16.66
C LEU A 511 -32.92 2.50 -18.12
N THR A 512 -33.94 2.39 -18.97
CA THR A 512 -33.81 2.01 -20.39
C THR A 512 -33.75 3.21 -21.34
N ASP A 513 -33.89 4.44 -20.83
CA ASP A 513 -33.79 5.65 -21.66
C ASP A 513 -32.38 5.81 -22.24
N LEU A 514 -32.26 5.72 -23.57
CA LEU A 514 -31.01 5.89 -24.32
C LEU A 514 -30.38 7.27 -24.09
N LYS A 515 -31.16 8.28 -23.69
CA LYS A 515 -30.65 9.62 -23.35
C LYS A 515 -29.97 9.65 -21.97
N GLN A 516 -30.26 8.71 -21.07
CA GLN A 516 -29.67 8.60 -19.72
C GLN A 516 -28.82 7.34 -19.58
N ASN A 517 -27.84 7.20 -20.48
CA ASN A 517 -26.94 6.05 -20.59
C ASN A 517 -25.85 6.04 -19.49
N MET A 518 -26.26 6.09 -18.22
CA MET A 518 -25.36 6.05 -17.07
C MET A 518 -24.92 4.60 -16.77
N LEU A 519 -23.65 4.41 -16.38
CA LEU A 519 -23.12 3.07 -16.04
C LEU A 519 -23.88 2.42 -14.88
N ILE A 520 -24.33 3.21 -13.90
CA ILE A 520 -25.13 2.71 -12.79
C ILE A 520 -26.46 2.10 -13.27
N ASN A 521 -27.12 2.68 -14.28
CA ASN A 521 -28.37 2.13 -14.82
C ASN A 521 -28.14 0.75 -15.46
N LYS A 522 -27.06 0.61 -16.25
CA LYS A 522 -26.67 -0.69 -16.82
C LYS A 522 -26.31 -1.71 -15.75
N ALA A 523 -25.63 -1.27 -14.69
CA ALA A 523 -25.24 -2.14 -13.60
C ALA A 523 -26.47 -2.61 -12.79
N LEU A 524 -27.44 -1.74 -12.53
CA LEU A 524 -28.72 -2.10 -11.89
C LEU A 524 -29.51 -3.11 -12.75
N LEU A 525 -29.58 -2.90 -14.07
CA LEU A 525 -30.23 -3.86 -14.99
C LEU A 525 -29.51 -5.21 -15.04
N LYS A 526 -28.17 -5.22 -14.96
CA LYS A 526 -27.37 -6.45 -15.07
C LYS A 526 -27.35 -7.29 -13.79
N TYR A 527 -27.23 -6.64 -12.63
CA TYR A 527 -27.02 -7.34 -11.35
C TYR A 527 -28.28 -7.37 -10.46
N GLY A 528 -29.36 -6.69 -10.87
CA GLY A 528 -30.57 -6.54 -10.06
C GLY A 528 -30.35 -5.62 -8.84
N TYR A 529 -31.42 -5.21 -8.17
CA TYR A 529 -31.33 -4.30 -7.01
C TYR A 529 -30.81 -4.99 -5.74
N SER A 530 -31.07 -6.29 -5.58
CA SER A 530 -30.62 -7.09 -4.43
C SER A 530 -29.09 -7.20 -4.34
N GLY A 531 -28.39 -7.06 -5.47
CA GLY A 531 -26.93 -6.99 -5.55
C GLY A 531 -26.34 -5.63 -5.18
N PHE A 532 -27.15 -4.67 -4.74
CA PHE A 532 -26.71 -3.32 -4.42
C PHE A 532 -27.09 -2.88 -3.01
N LYS A 533 -26.18 -2.09 -2.45
CA LYS A 533 -26.37 -1.28 -1.25
C LYS A 533 -26.42 0.19 -1.63
N LEU A 534 -27.26 0.97 -0.96
CA LEU A 534 -27.37 2.42 -1.15
C LEU A 534 -26.98 3.14 0.14
N ASP A 535 -26.04 4.08 0.03
CA ASP A 535 -25.58 4.92 1.13
C ASP A 535 -25.96 6.38 0.89
N ILE A 536 -26.53 7.05 1.89
CA ILE A 536 -26.59 8.50 1.94
C ILE A 536 -25.33 9.00 2.62
N LEU A 537 -24.44 9.64 1.86
CA LEU A 537 -23.14 10.09 2.35
C LEU A 537 -23.26 11.36 3.20
N GLU A 538 -24.18 12.25 2.80
CA GLU A 538 -24.41 13.54 3.46
C GLU A 538 -25.73 14.15 3.00
N TYR A 539 -26.48 14.76 3.93
CA TYR A 539 -27.54 15.71 3.59
C TYR A 539 -26.95 17.11 3.55
N CYS A 540 -27.24 17.88 2.50
CA CYS A 540 -26.69 19.22 2.29
C CYS A 540 -27.77 20.20 1.85
N THR A 541 -27.47 21.49 1.81
CA THR A 541 -28.38 22.49 1.21
C THR A 541 -28.42 22.34 -0.32
N LYS A 542 -29.43 22.94 -0.97
CA LYS A 542 -29.65 22.80 -2.42
C LYS A 542 -28.47 23.32 -3.25
N ASP A 543 -27.87 24.42 -2.82
CA ASP A 543 -26.78 25.11 -3.53
C ASP A 543 -25.44 24.40 -3.39
N GLU A 544 -25.29 23.57 -2.35
CA GLU A 544 -24.04 22.87 -2.03
C GLU A 544 -23.95 21.50 -2.71
N ALA A 545 -25.05 20.95 -3.23
CA ALA A 545 -25.13 19.57 -3.72
C ALA A 545 -24.02 19.21 -4.72
N ILE A 546 -23.72 20.09 -5.68
CA ILE A 546 -22.68 19.88 -6.70
C ILE A 546 -21.27 19.98 -6.09
N VAL A 547 -21.06 20.93 -5.19
CA VAL A 547 -19.76 21.13 -4.51
C VAL A 547 -19.44 19.91 -3.64
N ARG A 548 -20.44 19.38 -2.94
CA ARG A 548 -20.31 18.19 -2.09
C ARG A 548 -20.17 16.91 -2.93
N GLU A 549 -20.85 16.81 -4.08
CA GLU A 549 -20.62 15.71 -5.02
C GLU A 549 -19.15 15.65 -5.46
N GLN A 550 -18.56 16.80 -5.83
CA GLN A 550 -17.14 16.86 -6.19
C GLN A 550 -16.24 16.39 -5.05
N TYR A 551 -16.52 16.83 -3.82
CA TYR A 551 -15.78 16.41 -2.63
C TYR A 551 -15.77 14.88 -2.48
N TYR A 552 -16.92 14.22 -2.63
CA TYR A 552 -17.00 12.75 -2.53
C TYR A 552 -16.46 12.02 -3.76
N LEU A 553 -16.53 12.60 -4.96
CA LEU A 553 -15.86 12.05 -6.15
C LEU A 553 -14.35 12.04 -5.98
N ASP A 554 -13.77 13.13 -5.48
CA ASP A 554 -12.33 13.24 -5.23
C ASP A 554 -11.87 12.33 -4.08
N LEU A 555 -12.72 12.15 -3.07
CA LEU A 555 -12.44 11.32 -1.90
C LEU A 555 -12.53 9.82 -2.21
N LEU A 556 -13.56 9.39 -2.93
CA LEU A 556 -13.87 7.98 -3.17
C LEU A 556 -13.37 7.43 -4.49
N ASN A 557 -13.16 8.30 -5.49
CA ASN A 557 -12.76 7.93 -6.85
C ASN A 557 -13.56 6.74 -7.43
N PRO A 558 -14.90 6.84 -7.53
CA PRO A 558 -15.79 5.74 -7.90
C PRO A 558 -15.66 5.32 -9.38
N ASP A 559 -15.60 4.01 -9.64
CA ASP A 559 -15.40 3.44 -10.99
C ASP A 559 -16.55 3.71 -11.95
N SER A 560 -17.77 3.86 -11.43
CA SER A 560 -18.99 3.93 -12.26
C SER A 560 -19.34 5.37 -12.66
N ASN A 561 -18.59 6.36 -12.18
CA ASN A 561 -18.74 7.76 -12.59
C ASN A 561 -17.86 8.05 -13.81
N ILE A 562 -18.49 8.20 -14.98
CA ILE A 562 -17.79 8.55 -16.23
C ILE A 562 -17.14 9.95 -16.13
N LEU A 563 -17.88 10.91 -15.57
CA LEU A 563 -17.41 12.27 -15.37
C LEU A 563 -16.69 12.38 -14.02
N LYS A 564 -15.44 12.86 -14.06
CA LYS A 564 -14.62 13.11 -12.85
C LYS A 564 -14.93 14.44 -12.18
N LYS A 565 -15.60 15.35 -12.90
CA LYS A 565 -16.04 16.65 -12.37
C LYS A 565 -17.56 16.65 -12.23
N ALA A 566 -18.06 16.92 -11.03
CA ALA A 566 -19.49 17.00 -10.74
C ALA A 566 -20.15 18.06 -11.64
N GLY A 567 -21.31 17.70 -12.22
CA GLY A 567 -22.13 18.60 -13.04
C GLY A 567 -21.48 19.16 -14.31
N SER A 568 -20.29 18.71 -14.72
CA SER A 568 -19.56 19.31 -15.84
C SER A 568 -18.99 18.27 -16.82
N THR A 569 -19.26 18.47 -18.11
CA THR A 569 -18.64 17.72 -19.21
C THR A 569 -17.28 18.28 -19.65
N LEU A 570 -16.82 19.37 -19.02
CA LEU A 570 -15.58 20.06 -19.39
C LEU A 570 -14.35 19.18 -19.12
N GLY A 571 -13.64 18.78 -20.17
CA GLY A 571 -12.47 17.91 -20.09
C GLY A 571 -12.73 16.43 -20.40
N PHE A 572 -13.98 16.04 -20.67
CA PHE A 572 -14.29 14.71 -21.21
C PHE A 572 -13.72 14.57 -22.63
N ARG A 573 -12.94 13.50 -22.86
CA ARG A 573 -12.40 13.14 -24.18
C ARG A 573 -13.04 11.82 -24.60
N HIS A 574 -13.62 11.79 -25.80
CA HIS A 574 -14.16 10.56 -26.40
C HIS A 574 -13.03 9.56 -26.71
N SER A 575 -13.34 8.27 -26.79
CA SER A 575 -12.37 7.25 -27.23
C SER A 575 -11.99 7.48 -28.71
N GLU A 576 -10.79 7.02 -29.10
CA GLU A 576 -10.30 7.15 -30.47
C GLU A 576 -11.26 6.51 -31.48
N GLU A 577 -11.85 5.36 -31.14
CA GLU A 577 -12.88 4.67 -31.91
C GLU A 577 -14.15 5.52 -32.08
N THR A 578 -14.63 6.16 -31.01
CA THR A 578 -15.81 7.04 -31.09
C THR A 578 -15.50 8.31 -31.89
N ILE A 579 -14.28 8.83 -31.80
CA ILE A 579 -13.81 9.95 -32.62
C ILE A 579 -13.75 9.55 -34.10
N ALA A 580 -13.32 8.31 -34.41
CA ALA A 580 -13.31 7.78 -35.77
C ALA A 580 -14.74 7.64 -36.33
N ASN A 581 -15.68 7.07 -35.57
CA ASN A 581 -17.08 6.97 -35.98
C ASN A 581 -17.73 8.35 -36.20
N PHE A 582 -17.39 9.35 -35.39
CA PHE A 582 -17.85 10.72 -35.62
C PHE A 582 -17.24 11.37 -36.86
N LYS A 583 -16.00 11.02 -37.22
CA LYS A 583 -15.39 11.49 -38.47
C LYS A 583 -16.05 10.85 -39.69
N GLU A 584 -16.39 9.56 -39.61
CA GLU A 584 -17.06 8.82 -40.68
C GLU A 584 -18.49 9.34 -40.92
N THR A 585 -19.29 9.42 -39.86
CA THR A 585 -20.68 9.91 -39.93
C THR A 585 -20.79 11.37 -40.40
N ARG A 586 -19.76 12.21 -40.17
CA ARG A 586 -19.74 13.60 -40.65
C ARG A 586 -19.32 13.75 -42.10
N LYS A 587 -18.51 12.84 -42.65
CA LYS A 587 -18.06 12.91 -44.05
C LYS A 587 -19.22 12.74 -45.05
N ASN A 588 -20.27 12.01 -44.67
CA ASN A 588 -21.41 11.71 -45.56
C ASN A 588 -22.65 12.56 -45.26
N ARG A 589 -22.52 13.65 -44.51
CA ARG A 589 -23.67 14.48 -44.12
C ARG A 589 -24.06 15.43 -45.25
N VAL A 590 -24.91 14.97 -46.16
CA VAL A 590 -25.63 15.86 -47.10
C VAL A 590 -26.75 16.53 -46.32
N VAL A 591 -26.68 17.85 -46.18
CA VAL A 591 -27.75 18.62 -45.55
C VAL A 591 -28.93 18.64 -46.51
N SER A 592 -30.09 18.10 -46.10
CA SER A 592 -31.30 18.11 -46.93
C SER A 592 -31.70 19.53 -47.30
N GLU A 593 -32.31 19.71 -48.47
CA GLU A 593 -32.77 21.02 -48.96
C GLU A 593 -33.74 21.67 -47.98
N GLU A 594 -34.63 20.88 -47.37
CA GLU A 594 -35.54 21.34 -46.33
C GLU A 594 -34.82 21.90 -45.10
N THR A 595 -33.72 21.26 -44.69
CA THR A 595 -32.90 21.74 -43.56
C THR A 595 -32.14 23.02 -43.94
N ARG A 596 -31.65 23.13 -45.18
CA ARG A 596 -31.04 24.37 -45.70
C ARG A 596 -32.05 25.52 -45.72
N ALA A 597 -33.27 25.28 -46.16
CA ALA A 597 -34.34 26.26 -46.18
C ALA A 597 -34.70 26.74 -44.76
N LYS A 598 -34.83 25.83 -43.79
CA LYS A 598 -35.10 26.17 -42.37
C LYS A 598 -33.97 26.98 -41.73
N ILE A 599 -32.71 26.67 -42.04
CA ILE A 599 -31.55 27.45 -41.57
C ILE A 599 -31.53 28.85 -42.22
N SER A 600 -31.87 28.95 -43.51
CA SER A 600 -31.99 30.22 -44.22
C SER A 600 -33.09 31.10 -43.62
N TYR A 601 -34.30 30.55 -43.45
CA TYR A 601 -35.45 31.22 -42.85
C TYR A 601 -35.16 31.75 -41.44
N ASN A 602 -34.52 30.94 -40.59
CA ASN A 602 -34.12 31.36 -39.24
C ASN A 602 -33.02 32.43 -39.21
N ASN A 603 -32.19 32.56 -40.25
CA ASN A 603 -31.20 33.63 -40.34
C ASN A 603 -31.80 34.93 -40.88
N LEU A 604 -32.79 34.84 -41.78
CA LEU A 604 -33.56 35.98 -42.28
C LEU A 604 -34.45 36.60 -41.21
N ASN A 605 -35.11 35.79 -40.37
CA ASN A 605 -36.04 36.25 -39.32
C ASN A 605 -35.38 36.70 -37.99
N ARG A 606 -34.05 36.84 -37.95
CA ARG A 606 -33.38 37.41 -36.77
C ARG A 606 -33.49 38.92 -36.80
N SER A 607 -33.90 39.52 -35.67
CA SER A 607 -33.92 40.98 -35.51
C SER A 607 -32.55 41.58 -35.78
N GLU A 608 -32.52 42.78 -36.36
CA GLU A 608 -31.27 43.43 -36.74
C GLU A 608 -30.43 43.79 -35.50
N GLU A 609 -31.11 44.10 -34.39
CA GLU A 609 -30.50 44.27 -33.06
C GLU A 609 -29.72 43.02 -32.61
N TYR A 610 -30.26 41.81 -32.85
CA TYR A 610 -29.56 40.57 -32.52
C TYR A 610 -28.32 40.38 -33.40
N LYS A 611 -28.42 40.71 -34.69
CA LYS A 611 -27.28 40.61 -35.61
C LYS A 611 -26.17 41.58 -35.22
N GLU A 612 -26.51 42.81 -34.83
CA GLU A 612 -25.54 43.79 -34.32
C GLU A 612 -24.90 43.37 -33.01
N LYS A 613 -25.68 42.93 -32.01
CA LYS A 613 -25.12 42.40 -30.74
C LYS A 613 -24.15 41.25 -30.98
N ASN A 614 -24.46 40.37 -31.92
CA ASN A 614 -23.59 39.24 -32.26
C ASN A 614 -22.32 39.70 -32.99
N ARG A 615 -22.41 40.67 -33.93
CA ARG A 615 -21.25 41.30 -34.57
C ARG A 615 -20.33 41.98 -33.55
N ALA A 616 -20.90 42.79 -32.64
CA ALA A 616 -20.16 43.46 -31.58
C ALA A 616 -19.46 42.47 -30.63
N ARG A 617 -20.15 41.38 -30.27
CA ARG A 617 -19.57 40.30 -29.44
C ARG A 617 -18.39 39.62 -30.14
N ILE A 618 -18.51 39.34 -31.44
CA ILE A 618 -17.43 38.74 -32.24
C ILE A 618 -16.23 39.69 -32.34
N LEU A 619 -16.46 40.99 -32.54
CA LEU A 619 -15.40 42.01 -32.54
C LEU A 619 -14.67 42.05 -31.20
N LYS A 620 -15.40 42.08 -30.08
CA LYS A 620 -14.81 42.06 -28.73
C LYS A 620 -13.98 40.81 -28.47
N LEU A 621 -14.42 39.64 -28.94
CA LEU A 621 -13.67 38.38 -28.84
C LEU A 621 -12.41 38.36 -29.72
N ASN A 622 -12.49 38.94 -30.93
CA ASN A 622 -11.34 39.03 -31.83
C ASN A 622 -10.26 39.95 -31.27
N LEU A 623 -10.64 41.06 -30.62
CA LEU A 623 -9.72 41.96 -29.91
C LEU A 623 -9.06 41.26 -28.72
N ALA A 624 -9.84 40.57 -27.87
CA ALA A 624 -9.33 39.92 -26.66
C ALA A 624 -8.39 38.72 -26.92
N LYS A 625 -8.54 38.04 -28.06
CA LYS A 625 -7.73 36.86 -28.44
C LYS A 625 -6.78 37.11 -29.60
N GLY A 626 -6.79 38.33 -30.13
CA GLY A 626 -5.97 38.74 -31.25
C GLY A 626 -4.50 38.82 -30.84
N HIS A 627 -3.61 38.45 -31.76
CA HIS A 627 -2.18 38.63 -31.57
C HIS A 627 -1.78 39.92 -32.27
N PRO A 628 -1.12 40.86 -31.57
CA PRO A 628 -0.70 42.12 -32.17
C PRO A 628 0.40 41.87 -33.21
N VAL A 629 0.33 42.63 -34.30
CA VAL A 629 1.27 42.54 -35.42
C VAL A 629 1.83 43.92 -35.75
N GLU A 630 3.14 43.98 -35.95
CA GLU A 630 3.85 45.15 -36.46
C GLU A 630 3.95 45.04 -37.98
N VAL A 631 3.59 46.11 -38.68
CA VAL A 631 3.72 46.27 -40.13
C VAL A 631 4.71 47.40 -40.38
N ILE A 632 5.75 47.10 -41.15
CA ILE A 632 6.82 48.04 -41.50
C ILE A 632 6.77 48.26 -43.02
N ASN A 633 6.58 49.50 -43.46
CA ASN A 633 6.72 49.87 -44.86
C ASN A 633 8.20 50.10 -45.18
N ILE A 634 8.75 49.35 -46.12
CA ILE A 634 10.19 49.40 -46.44
C ILE A 634 10.54 50.68 -47.22
N SER A 635 9.60 51.20 -48.00
CA SER A 635 9.77 52.38 -48.85
C SER A 635 9.75 53.69 -48.05
N THR A 636 8.93 53.78 -47.01
CA THR A 636 8.80 54.98 -46.15
C THR A 636 9.42 54.83 -44.77
N ASN A 637 9.86 53.61 -44.41
CA ASN A 637 10.34 53.22 -43.08
C ASN A 637 9.34 53.45 -41.92
N GLU A 638 8.06 53.64 -42.23
CA GLU A 638 7.00 53.82 -41.24
C GLU A 638 6.61 52.49 -40.58
N LYS A 639 6.37 52.53 -39.27
CA LYS A 639 5.95 51.39 -38.46
C LYS A 639 4.56 51.60 -37.90
N THR A 640 3.66 50.67 -38.16
CA THR A 640 2.29 50.67 -37.63
C THR A 640 2.01 49.38 -36.89
N ILE A 641 1.37 49.49 -35.72
CA ILE A 641 1.03 48.34 -34.88
C ILE A 641 -0.47 48.13 -34.93
N PHE A 642 -0.87 46.92 -35.29
CA PHE A 642 -2.27 46.51 -35.31
C PHE A 642 -2.55 45.51 -34.18
N PRO A 643 -3.66 45.68 -33.44
CA PRO A 643 -4.08 44.76 -32.39
C PRO A 643 -4.30 43.31 -32.87
N THR A 644 -4.68 43.14 -34.15
CA THR A 644 -4.99 41.82 -34.72
C THR A 644 -4.56 41.70 -36.18
N ILE A 645 -4.29 40.47 -36.62
CA ILE A 645 -4.01 40.12 -38.03
C ILE A 645 -5.15 40.60 -38.96
N ARG A 646 -6.41 40.49 -38.52
CA ARG A 646 -7.56 40.88 -39.35
C ARG A 646 -7.63 42.39 -39.56
N GLN A 647 -7.29 43.17 -38.54
CA GLN A 647 -7.24 44.62 -38.64
C GLN A 647 -6.11 45.07 -39.57
N ALA A 648 -4.91 44.49 -39.42
CA ALA A 648 -3.81 44.71 -40.36
C ALA A 648 -4.19 44.35 -41.80
N ALA A 649 -4.89 43.23 -41.99
CA ALA A 649 -5.32 42.79 -43.31
C ALA A 649 -6.33 43.75 -43.96
N SER A 650 -7.27 44.28 -43.16
CA SER A 650 -8.27 45.26 -43.60
C SER A 650 -7.60 46.55 -44.08
N GLU A 651 -6.68 47.10 -43.28
CA GLU A 651 -5.99 48.36 -43.60
C GLU A 651 -5.09 48.22 -44.84
N LEU A 652 -4.44 47.06 -44.98
CA LEU A 652 -3.57 46.77 -46.12
C LEU A 652 -4.34 46.35 -47.38
N GLY A 653 -5.67 46.23 -47.30
CA GLY A 653 -6.54 45.80 -48.40
C GLY A 653 -6.21 44.38 -48.87
N VAL A 654 -5.91 43.45 -47.96
CA VAL A 654 -5.59 42.06 -48.28
C VAL A 654 -6.40 41.07 -47.44
N SER A 655 -6.47 39.81 -47.87
CA SER A 655 -7.03 38.75 -47.04
C SER A 655 -6.15 38.49 -45.81
N HIS A 656 -6.78 38.28 -44.65
CA HIS A 656 -6.10 37.85 -43.42
C HIS A 656 -5.29 36.56 -43.59
N VAL A 657 -5.66 35.70 -44.56
CA VAL A 657 -4.90 34.51 -44.93
C VAL A 657 -3.54 34.89 -45.53
N SER A 658 -3.49 35.93 -46.36
CA SER A 658 -2.26 36.43 -46.97
C SER A 658 -1.30 36.97 -45.91
N VAL A 659 -1.81 37.74 -44.95
CA VAL A 659 -1.02 38.21 -43.80
C VAL A 659 -0.50 37.02 -42.97
N GLY A 660 -1.33 36.02 -42.71
CA GLY A 660 -0.91 34.79 -42.02
C GLY A 660 0.15 33.97 -42.76
N ARG A 661 0.10 33.90 -44.10
CA ARG A 661 1.14 33.26 -44.93
C ARG A 661 2.45 34.04 -44.89
N VAL A 662 2.38 35.37 -44.94
CA VAL A 662 3.55 36.25 -44.84
C VAL A 662 4.22 36.12 -43.47
N LEU A 663 3.46 36.07 -42.38
CA LEU A 663 4.00 35.85 -41.03
C LEU A 663 4.75 34.50 -40.88
N LYS A 664 4.31 33.45 -41.60
CA LYS A 664 4.98 32.14 -41.61
C LYS A 664 6.20 32.08 -42.52
N SER A 665 6.09 32.66 -43.70
CA SER A 665 7.14 32.60 -44.74
C SER A 665 8.20 33.69 -44.59
N GLN A 666 7.93 34.72 -43.76
CA GLN A 666 8.74 35.93 -43.60
C GLN A 666 9.00 36.71 -44.91
N LYS A 667 8.21 36.46 -45.95
CA LYS A 667 8.26 37.20 -47.23
C LYS A 667 7.58 38.55 -47.12
N LEU A 668 7.85 39.46 -48.05
CA LEU A 668 7.20 40.76 -48.11
C LEU A 668 5.76 40.64 -48.62
N LEU A 669 4.82 41.32 -47.97
CA LEU A 669 3.47 41.49 -48.47
C LEU A 669 3.44 42.64 -49.49
N LYS A 670 2.88 42.40 -50.68
CA LYS A 670 2.89 43.35 -51.83
C LYS A 670 4.30 43.85 -52.20
N SER A 671 5.35 43.10 -51.85
CA SER A 671 6.76 43.48 -52.04
C SER A 671 7.22 44.75 -51.29
N ILE A 672 6.39 45.34 -50.42
CA ILE A 672 6.68 46.61 -49.73
C ILE A 672 6.50 46.55 -48.21
N TYR A 673 5.67 45.63 -47.70
CA TYR A 673 5.38 45.53 -46.26
C TYR A 673 6.04 44.31 -45.62
N LYS A 674 6.80 44.54 -44.55
CA LYS A 674 7.33 43.50 -43.67
C LYS A 674 6.45 43.39 -42.43
N ILE A 675 5.92 42.20 -42.15
CA ILE A 675 5.00 41.97 -41.04
C ILE A 675 5.61 41.02 -40.02
N LYS A 676 5.54 41.36 -38.74
CA LYS A 676 6.05 40.54 -37.62
C LYS A 676 5.04 40.48 -36.48
N TYR A 677 5.08 39.39 -35.72
CA TYR A 677 4.41 39.36 -34.41
C TYR A 677 5.12 40.31 -33.47
N LEU A 678 4.35 41.13 -32.74
CA LEU A 678 4.90 41.78 -31.55
C LEU A 678 5.19 40.65 -30.55
N LYS A 679 6.47 40.45 -30.19
CA LYS A 679 6.78 39.60 -29.03
C LYS A 679 6.27 40.36 -27.81
N ASP A 680 5.47 39.70 -26.98
CA ASP A 680 5.21 40.18 -25.63
C ASP A 680 6.59 40.40 -24.99
N ASN A 681 6.90 41.64 -24.59
CA ASN A 681 8.16 41.97 -23.93
C ASN A 681 8.41 40.99 -22.78
N GLU A 682 9.63 40.45 -22.71
CA GLU A 682 10.11 39.61 -21.60
C GLU A 682 9.96 40.28 -20.23
#